data_AF-A0A0A2VXC3-F1
#
_entry.id   AF-A0A0A2VXC3-F1
#
_cell.length_a   1.000
_cell.length_b   1.000
_cell.length_c   1.000
_cell.angle_alpha   90.00
_cell.angle_beta   90.00
_cell.angle_gamma   90.00
#
_symmetry.space_group_name_H-M   'P 1'
#
loop_
_entity.id
_entity.type
_entity.pdbx_description
1 polymer ?
#
loop_
_entity_poly.entity_id
_entity_poly.type
_entity_poly.pdbx_seq_one_letter_code
_entity_poly.pdbx_strand_id
1 'polypeptide(L)'
;MMGLSGKKIVLGVSGGIAAYKTPELVRRLRDRGADVRVVMTEAAKAFITPLSLQAVSGYPVSDSLLDPAAEAAMGHIELGKWADLVILAPATADLIARVAAGMANDLVSTICLATPAPVAVVPAMNQQMFRAAATQHNLGVLSARGLLIWGPDSGSQACGDIGPGRMLDPLTLVDMAVEHFSVVKDLQHLNVMITAGPTRERLDPVRYITNDSSGKMGFAIAAAAAARGANVTLISGPVNLPTPAWVNRIDVTTALEMNEAVQKRAVGQHIFIGCAAVADYRAAVVADEKIKKQGDEITIKMVKNPDVVAGVAALSEGRPYVVGRETKSYRLSVKHSLATFYWTRSLPAMMKKIDVKILDPRVGQQFPLPTYATSGSAGLDLRACLDDAVELAPGATTLLPTGLAIHIADASLAAVILPRSGLGHKHGVVLGNLVGLIDSDYQGQLMVSVWNRGQDSFTIQPGERIAQMVFVPVVQAEFNLVEDFDASDRGEGGFGHSGRQPQTRRLRARFGAYLTRNRREEILQSLAQMLESSDGSQRITTAKLAATVGVSEAALYRHFPSKMKMFDSLIEFIEDSLITRINLILKDEKDTLARLRLIVLLVLGFGERNPGLTRILTGHALMFEQDRLQDRINQLFERIEVQLRQVMREKKMREGEGFSTDEALLASQLLAFCEGMLSRFVRSDFRYLPTDDFDTRWPLIAAQLY
;
A
#
# COMPACT_ATOMS: atom_id res chain seq x y z
N MET A 1 -1.61 34.02 3.89
CA MET A 1 -0.56 33.73 4.89
C MET A 1 -0.64 32.23 5.15
N MET A 2 0.35 31.44 4.70
CA MET A 2 0.35 29.99 4.93
C MET A 2 0.53 29.76 6.43
N GLY A 3 -0.40 29.05 7.04
CA GLY A 3 -0.38 28.68 8.46
C GLY A 3 -0.12 27.18 8.61
N LEU A 4 -0.09 26.73 9.86
CA LEU A 4 0.02 25.32 10.25
C LEU A 4 -1.36 24.63 10.34
N SER A 5 -2.38 25.15 9.65
CA SER A 5 -3.76 24.68 9.76
C SER A 5 -3.87 23.18 9.43
N GLY A 6 -4.36 22.40 10.40
CA GLY A 6 -4.54 20.96 10.27
C GLY A 6 -3.24 20.15 10.32
N LYS A 7 -2.10 20.78 10.63
CA LYS A 7 -0.82 20.08 10.84
C LYS A 7 -0.73 19.56 12.25
N LYS A 8 -0.32 18.30 12.38
CA LYS A 8 -0.19 17.58 13.64
C LYS A 8 1.26 17.60 14.09
N ILE A 9 1.55 18.25 15.21
CA ILE A 9 2.91 18.40 15.73
C ILE A 9 3.01 17.70 17.08
N VAL A 10 3.99 16.82 17.21
CA VAL A 10 4.38 16.27 18.51
C VAL A 10 5.56 17.07 19.06
N LEU A 11 5.40 17.63 20.26
CA LEU A 11 6.45 18.38 20.95
C LEU A 11 7.07 17.52 22.06
N GLY A 12 8.29 17.03 21.84
CA GLY A 12 9.08 16.32 22.85
C GLY A 12 9.89 17.30 23.72
N VAL A 13 9.67 17.30 25.03
CA VAL A 13 10.32 18.22 25.98
C VAL A 13 11.34 17.46 26.85
N SER A 14 12.59 17.91 26.85
CA SER A 14 13.67 17.35 27.69
C SER A 14 14.03 18.23 28.90
N GLY A 15 14.74 17.65 29.87
CA GLY A 15 15.11 18.30 31.13
C GLY A 15 16.24 19.32 31.02
N GLY A 16 15.90 20.56 30.68
CA GLY A 16 16.81 21.70 30.75
C GLY A 16 16.07 23.01 31.03
N ILE A 17 16.78 24.02 31.52
CA ILE A 17 16.17 25.30 31.93
C ILE A 17 15.30 25.91 30.82
N ALA A 18 15.68 25.77 29.55
CA ALA A 18 14.91 26.29 28.41
C ALA A 18 13.49 25.69 28.26
N ALA A 19 13.15 24.62 29.00
CA ALA A 19 11.80 24.04 29.01
C ALA A 19 10.72 25.06 29.40
N TYR A 20 11.03 26.12 30.17
CA TYR A 20 10.05 27.17 30.48
C TYR A 20 9.56 27.94 29.23
N LYS A 21 10.29 27.88 28.10
CA LYS A 21 9.88 28.51 26.84
C LYS A 21 8.82 27.70 26.08
N THR A 22 8.62 26.44 26.44
CA THR A 22 7.76 25.51 25.69
C THR A 22 6.26 25.84 25.74
N PRO A 23 5.68 26.41 26.83
CA PRO A 23 4.27 26.81 26.80
C PRO A 23 3.98 27.89 25.75
N GLU A 24 4.91 28.84 25.60
CA GLU A 24 4.80 29.88 24.56
C GLU A 24 4.94 29.28 23.16
N LEU A 25 5.89 28.36 22.95
CA LEU A 25 6.02 27.64 21.68
C LEU A 25 4.73 26.90 21.30
N VAL A 26 4.14 26.14 22.23
CA VAL A 26 2.86 25.43 22.01
C VAL A 26 1.76 26.41 21.62
N ARG A 27 1.63 27.51 22.37
CA ARG A 27 0.62 28.55 22.10
C ARG A 27 0.80 29.13 20.70
N ARG A 28 2.02 29.50 20.30
CA ARG A 28 2.28 30.12 18.99
C ARG A 28 2.09 29.15 17.83
N LEU A 29 2.42 27.87 17.98
CA LEU A 29 2.13 26.84 16.98
C LEU A 29 0.60 26.68 16.78
N ARG A 30 -0.17 26.68 17.88
CA ARG A 30 -1.64 26.64 17.83
C ARG A 30 -2.26 27.90 17.27
N ASP A 31 -1.73 29.09 17.57
CA ASP A 31 -2.17 30.37 16.97
C ASP A 31 -2.04 30.33 15.43
N ARG A 32 -1.09 29.55 14.90
CA ARG A 32 -0.92 29.31 13.45
C ARG A 32 -1.79 28.17 12.91
N GLY A 33 -2.57 27.48 13.74
CA GLY A 33 -3.54 26.44 13.36
C GLY A 33 -3.06 24.98 13.51
N ALA A 34 -1.91 24.75 14.15
CA ALA A 34 -1.42 23.39 14.40
C ALA A 34 -2.19 22.70 15.54
N ASP A 35 -2.39 21.40 15.42
CA ASP A 35 -2.73 20.53 16.54
C ASP A 35 -1.43 20.09 17.22
N VAL A 36 -1.24 20.41 18.49
CA VAL A 36 0.01 20.15 19.21
C VAL A 36 -0.22 19.17 20.35
N ARG A 37 0.43 18.00 20.31
CA ARG A 37 0.47 17.04 21.43
C ARG A 37 1.84 17.06 22.08
N VAL A 38 1.88 17.13 23.40
CA VAL A 38 3.13 17.30 24.14
C VAL A 38 3.52 16.00 24.81
N VAL A 39 4.80 15.66 24.70
CA VAL A 39 5.41 14.49 25.31
C VAL A 39 6.60 14.93 26.15
N MET A 40 6.70 14.46 27.39
CA MET A 40 7.73 14.89 28.32
C MET A 40 8.64 13.74 28.74
N THR A 41 9.93 14.02 28.88
CA THR A 41 10.84 13.15 29.65
C THR A 41 10.64 13.36 31.15
N GLU A 42 11.02 12.39 31.98
CA GLU A 42 10.99 12.54 33.44
C GLU A 42 11.78 13.77 33.92
N ALA A 43 12.95 14.04 33.33
CA ALA A 43 13.77 15.20 33.68
C ALA A 43 13.09 16.55 33.32
N ALA A 44 12.20 16.59 32.32
CA ALA A 44 11.48 17.81 31.96
C ALA A 44 10.48 18.24 33.05
N LYS A 45 9.89 17.27 33.77
CA LYS A 45 8.91 17.53 34.84
C LYS A 45 9.48 18.36 35.99
N ALA A 46 10.81 18.36 36.15
CA ALA A 46 11.50 19.18 37.16
C ALA A 46 11.59 20.67 36.78
N PHE A 47 11.43 21.03 35.49
CA PHE A 47 11.55 22.41 35.00
C PHE A 47 10.21 23.02 34.59
N ILE A 48 9.27 22.19 34.13
CA ILE A 48 7.93 22.61 33.72
C ILE A 48 6.93 21.51 34.06
N THR A 49 5.72 21.87 34.48
CA THR A 49 4.71 20.88 34.88
C THR A 49 3.89 20.39 33.67
N PRO A 50 3.45 19.12 33.64
CA PRO A 50 2.51 18.63 32.63
C PRO A 50 1.23 19.47 32.55
N LEU A 51 0.72 19.95 33.70
CA LEU A 51 -0.49 20.78 33.77
C LEU A 51 -0.35 22.09 32.98
N SER A 52 0.81 22.75 33.05
CA SER A 52 1.06 23.98 32.29
C SER A 52 0.99 23.75 30.79
N LEU A 53 1.54 22.62 30.31
CA LEU A 53 1.57 22.27 28.89
C LEU A 53 0.22 21.73 28.40
N GLN A 54 -0.54 21.03 29.25
CA GLN A 54 -1.91 20.63 28.97
C GLN A 54 -2.82 21.85 28.75
N ALA A 55 -2.70 22.87 29.60
CA ALA A 55 -3.52 24.09 29.51
C ALA A 55 -3.32 24.83 28.17
N VAL A 56 -2.07 24.93 27.70
CA VAL A 56 -1.78 25.62 26.43
C VAL A 56 -1.92 24.74 25.20
N SER A 57 -1.85 23.42 25.31
CA SER A 57 -2.04 22.49 24.17
C SER A 57 -3.52 22.13 23.95
N GLY A 58 -4.32 22.08 25.01
CA GLY A 58 -5.70 21.57 24.97
C GLY A 58 -5.78 20.04 24.92
N TYR A 59 -4.65 19.33 25.09
CA TYR A 59 -4.57 17.87 25.08
C TYR A 59 -3.86 17.36 26.33
N PRO A 60 -4.16 16.12 26.79
CA PRO A 60 -3.36 15.47 27.82
C PRO A 60 -1.88 15.41 27.42
N VAL A 61 -0.99 15.61 28.39
CA VAL A 61 0.45 15.47 28.20
C VAL A 61 0.86 14.04 28.48
N SER A 62 1.55 13.42 27.53
CA SER A 62 2.05 12.04 27.69
C SER A 62 3.47 12.05 28.26
N ASP A 63 3.75 11.25 29.27
CA ASP A 63 5.05 11.31 29.94
C ASP A 63 5.60 9.96 30.45
N SER A 64 4.83 8.88 30.29
CA SER A 64 5.26 7.52 30.61
C SER A 64 5.24 6.66 29.35
N LEU A 65 6.31 5.88 29.15
CA LEU A 65 6.38 4.89 28.06
C LEU A 65 5.40 3.73 28.29
N LEU A 66 5.13 3.40 29.55
CA LEU A 66 4.26 2.30 29.96
C LEU A 66 3.10 2.86 30.77
N ASP A 67 2.22 3.62 30.11
CA ASP A 67 0.96 4.05 30.69
C ASP A 67 -0.12 2.99 30.41
N PRO A 68 -0.64 2.28 31.42
CA PRO A 68 -1.67 1.24 31.23
C PRO A 68 -2.92 1.72 30.49
N ALA A 69 -3.25 3.01 30.58
CA ALA A 69 -4.40 3.59 29.88
C ALA A 69 -4.12 3.89 28.40
N ALA A 70 -2.86 4.19 28.05
CA ALA A 70 -2.43 4.49 26.67
C ALA A 70 -1.90 3.25 25.92
N GLU A 71 -1.38 2.25 26.63
CA GLU A 71 -0.84 1.01 26.06
C GLU A 71 -1.93 0.08 25.49
N ALA A 72 -3.20 0.25 25.91
CA ALA A 72 -4.35 -0.41 25.27
C ALA A 72 -4.49 -0.06 23.77
N ALA A 73 -3.88 1.03 23.32
CA ALA A 73 -3.85 1.49 21.93
C ALA A 73 -2.43 1.62 21.35
N MET A 74 -1.38 1.07 22.01
CA MET A 74 0.02 1.27 21.60
C MET A 74 0.39 2.76 21.45
N GLY A 75 0.11 3.57 22.48
CA GLY A 75 0.17 5.04 22.41
C GLY A 75 1.48 5.65 21.88
N HIS A 76 2.63 5.00 22.09
CA HIS A 76 3.92 5.43 21.55
C HIS A 76 4.01 5.29 20.01
N ILE A 77 3.38 4.27 19.42
CA ILE A 77 3.27 4.07 17.97
C ILE A 77 2.22 5.02 17.38
N GLU A 78 1.08 5.18 18.06
CA GLU A 78 0.02 6.06 17.58
C GLU A 78 0.45 7.52 17.54
N LEU A 79 1.13 8.02 18.57
CA LEU A 79 1.67 9.39 18.58
C LEU A 79 2.72 9.59 17.48
N GLY A 80 3.60 8.60 17.28
CA GLY A 80 4.56 8.61 16.18
C GLY A 80 3.91 8.68 14.80
N LYS A 81 2.88 7.86 14.55
CA LYS A 81 2.11 7.86 13.29
C LYS A 81 1.20 9.06 13.11
N TRP A 82 0.76 9.67 14.21
CA TRP A 82 -0.14 10.82 14.19
C TRP A 82 0.58 12.11 13.78
N ALA A 83 1.88 12.24 14.09
CA ALA A 83 2.65 13.42 13.78
C ALA A 83 2.86 13.63 12.27
N ASP A 84 2.75 14.89 11.81
CA ASP A 84 3.30 15.37 10.54
C ASP A 84 4.72 15.94 10.72
N LEU A 85 5.08 16.34 11.95
CA LEU A 85 6.42 16.80 12.37
C LEU A 85 6.59 16.54 13.88
N VAL A 86 7.76 16.06 14.28
CA VAL A 86 8.16 15.97 15.70
C VAL A 86 9.19 17.07 15.99
N ILE A 87 8.99 17.85 17.04
CA ILE A 87 9.93 18.89 17.50
C ILE A 87 10.45 18.51 18.88
N LEU A 88 11.77 18.39 19.04
CA LEU A 88 12.44 18.15 20.33
C LEU A 88 12.96 19.48 20.87
N ALA A 89 12.25 20.06 21.84
CA ALA A 89 12.46 21.43 22.29
C ALA A 89 12.17 21.61 23.80
N PRO A 90 13.20 21.94 24.62
CA PRO A 90 14.62 21.84 24.28
C PRO A 90 15.04 20.39 24.04
N ALA A 91 16.07 20.19 23.22
CA ALA A 91 16.83 18.94 23.14
C ALA A 91 18.16 19.10 23.91
N THR A 92 18.23 18.53 25.10
CA THR A 92 19.45 18.51 25.92
C THR A 92 20.50 17.59 25.32
N ALA A 93 21.76 17.71 25.77
CA ALA A 93 22.84 16.82 25.35
C ALA A 93 22.49 15.33 25.60
N ASP A 94 21.81 15.04 26.72
CA ASP A 94 21.32 13.69 27.06
C ASP A 94 20.32 13.17 26.01
N LEU A 95 19.26 13.93 25.71
CA LEU A 95 18.27 13.50 24.72
C LEU A 95 18.91 13.32 23.33
N ILE A 96 19.79 14.24 22.93
CA ILE A 96 20.53 14.14 21.66
C ILE A 96 21.37 12.85 21.61
N ALA A 97 22.09 12.52 22.68
CA ALA A 97 22.88 11.30 22.75
C ALA A 97 22.02 10.05 22.66
N ARG A 98 20.88 10.01 23.36
CA ARG A 98 19.96 8.86 23.33
C ARG A 98 19.33 8.65 21.96
N VAL A 99 18.88 9.71 21.30
CA VAL A 99 18.33 9.62 19.93
C VAL A 99 19.43 9.23 18.93
N ALA A 100 20.65 9.76 19.07
CA ALA A 100 21.77 9.39 18.20
C ALA A 100 22.17 7.91 18.36
N ALA A 101 22.16 7.40 19.58
CA ALA A 101 22.41 5.99 19.87
C ALA A 101 21.24 5.05 19.48
N GLY A 102 20.06 5.60 19.16
CA GLY A 102 18.86 4.80 18.87
C GLY A 102 18.25 4.16 20.11
N MET A 103 18.37 4.81 21.28
CA MET A 103 17.74 4.33 22.51
C MET A 103 16.24 4.60 22.49
N ALA A 104 15.46 3.65 23.01
CA ALA A 104 13.98 3.71 23.11
C ALA A 104 13.52 3.55 24.56
N ASN A 105 14.20 4.24 25.48
CA ASN A 105 14.06 4.01 26.93
C ASN A 105 13.18 5.03 27.66
N ASP A 106 12.64 6.02 26.94
CA ASP A 106 11.52 6.85 27.38
C ASP A 106 10.58 7.13 26.20
N LEU A 107 9.39 7.67 26.48
CA LEU A 107 8.37 7.90 25.45
C LEU A 107 8.85 8.84 24.33
N VAL A 108 9.60 9.89 24.66
CA VAL A 108 10.11 10.87 23.68
C VAL A 108 11.07 10.21 22.69
N SER A 109 12.06 9.47 23.20
CA SER A 109 13.06 8.78 22.38
C SER A 109 12.45 7.62 21.58
N THR A 110 11.49 6.88 22.14
CA THR A 110 10.74 5.84 21.43
C THR A 110 9.92 6.41 20.28
N ILE A 111 9.24 7.54 20.45
CA ILE A 111 8.50 8.21 19.36
C ILE A 111 9.43 8.60 18.21
N CYS A 112 10.66 9.06 18.52
CA CYS A 112 11.63 9.43 17.48
C CYS A 112 12.04 8.24 16.61
N LEU A 113 12.03 7.01 17.14
CA LEU A 113 12.30 5.80 16.37
C LEU A 113 11.06 5.28 15.62
N ALA A 114 9.87 5.46 16.21
CA ALA A 114 8.63 4.92 15.66
C ALA A 114 7.96 5.83 14.62
N THR A 115 8.31 7.12 14.57
CA THR A 115 7.64 8.09 13.70
C THR A 115 8.15 8.02 12.25
N PRO A 116 7.25 8.02 11.24
CA PRO A 116 7.62 8.24 9.84
C PRO A 116 7.77 9.74 9.51
N ALA A 117 7.43 10.64 10.43
CA ALA A 117 7.50 12.08 10.22
C ALA A 117 8.92 12.62 10.40
N PRO A 118 9.27 13.75 9.76
CA PRO A 118 10.52 14.46 10.05
C PRO A 118 10.64 14.80 11.54
N VAL A 119 11.85 14.72 12.08
CA VAL A 119 12.17 15.10 13.47
C VAL A 119 13.10 16.30 13.47
N ALA A 120 12.69 17.38 14.12
CA ALA A 120 13.46 18.58 14.34
C ALA A 120 14.04 18.62 15.76
N VAL A 121 15.36 18.66 15.86
CA VAL A 121 16.12 18.72 17.09
C VAL A 121 16.46 20.18 17.38
N VAL A 122 16.06 20.70 18.54
CA VAL A 122 16.35 22.09 18.97
C VAL A 122 17.34 22.08 20.13
N PRO A 123 18.68 22.13 19.88
CA PRO A 123 19.67 21.97 20.93
C PRO A 123 19.60 23.09 21.97
N ALA A 124 19.69 22.73 23.26
CA ALA A 124 19.81 23.71 24.34
C ALA A 124 20.64 23.17 25.51
N MET A 125 21.79 23.79 25.77
CA MET A 125 22.76 23.40 26.79
C MET A 125 23.82 24.50 27.01
N ASN A 126 24.67 24.34 28.02
CA ASN A 126 25.81 25.24 28.21
C ASN A 126 26.76 25.20 26.98
N GLN A 127 27.44 26.31 26.67
CA GLN A 127 28.34 26.41 25.51
C GLN A 127 29.46 25.36 25.46
N GLN A 128 29.99 24.94 26.62
CA GLN A 128 31.03 23.91 26.68
C GLN A 128 30.44 22.54 26.34
N MET A 129 29.24 22.23 26.84
CA MET A 129 28.52 21.01 26.49
C MET A 129 28.17 20.97 25.00
N PHE A 130 27.77 22.11 24.43
CA PHE A 130 27.47 22.21 23.01
C PHE A 130 28.71 21.97 22.16
N ARG A 131 29.85 22.60 22.50
CA ARG A 131 31.13 22.45 21.79
C ARG A 131 31.82 21.10 22.03
N ALA A 132 31.37 20.31 23.00
CA ALA A 132 31.98 19.02 23.29
C ALA A 132 31.94 18.10 22.07
N ALA A 133 33.04 17.39 21.81
CA ALA A 133 33.20 16.54 20.64
C ALA A 133 32.09 15.47 20.54
N ALA A 134 31.67 14.90 21.67
CA ALA A 134 30.57 13.93 21.72
C ALA A 134 29.24 14.53 21.24
N THR A 135 28.90 15.74 21.68
CA THR A 135 27.67 16.44 21.26
C THR A 135 27.72 16.77 19.78
N GLN A 136 28.84 17.28 19.28
CA GLN A 136 29.01 17.59 17.85
C GLN A 136 28.95 16.33 16.99
N HIS A 137 29.56 15.23 17.44
CA HIS A 137 29.45 13.92 16.78
C HIS A 137 28.00 13.45 16.71
N ASN A 138 27.26 13.50 17.83
CA ASN A 138 25.86 13.07 17.87
C ASN A 138 24.98 13.93 16.96
N LEU A 139 25.16 15.25 16.94
CA LEU A 139 24.44 16.13 16.01
C LEU A 139 24.76 15.81 14.54
N GLY A 140 26.01 15.49 14.23
CA GLY A 140 26.41 15.01 12.91
C GLY A 140 25.72 13.70 12.52
N VAL A 141 25.64 12.73 13.44
CA VAL A 141 24.93 11.46 13.23
C VAL A 141 23.43 11.70 12.96
N LEU A 142 22.78 12.56 13.75
CA LEU A 142 21.37 12.89 13.56
C LEU A 142 21.13 13.58 12.21
N SER A 143 21.99 14.52 11.83
CA SER A 143 21.91 15.19 10.53
C SER A 143 22.12 14.21 9.37
N ALA A 144 23.07 13.28 9.46
CA ALA A 144 23.30 12.24 8.45
C ALA A 144 22.11 11.28 8.29
N ARG A 145 21.31 11.10 9.35
CA ARG A 145 20.05 10.33 9.33
C ARG A 145 18.84 11.14 8.83
N GLY A 146 19.05 12.39 8.40
CA GLY A 146 18.00 13.25 7.86
C GLY A 146 17.15 13.97 8.90
N LEU A 147 17.55 14.00 10.18
CA LEU A 147 16.91 14.84 11.18
C LEU A 147 17.28 16.31 10.96
N LEU A 148 16.32 17.21 11.23
CA LEU A 148 16.51 18.64 11.10
C LEU A 148 17.18 19.19 12.37
N ILE A 149 18.31 19.88 12.24
CA ILE A 149 18.99 20.51 13.39
C ILE A 149 18.66 22.00 13.41
N TRP A 150 17.85 22.43 14.37
CA TRP A 150 17.37 23.81 14.50
C TRP A 150 18.07 24.52 15.66
N GLY A 151 19.09 25.32 15.33
CA GLY A 151 19.89 26.06 16.29
C GLY A 151 21.18 25.32 16.70
N PRO A 152 21.77 25.63 17.87
CA PRO A 152 21.28 26.56 18.89
C PRO A 152 21.50 28.04 18.51
N ASP A 153 20.91 28.93 19.30
CA ASP A 153 21.21 30.36 19.33
C ASP A 153 22.45 30.66 20.21
N SER A 154 23.02 31.86 20.07
CA SER A 154 24.16 32.37 20.85
C SER A 154 23.76 33.55 21.74
N GLY A 155 24.28 33.61 22.97
CA GLY A 155 24.07 34.75 23.86
C GLY A 155 24.31 34.43 25.33
N SER A 156 23.83 35.28 26.23
CA SER A 156 23.94 35.08 27.68
C SER A 156 23.17 33.85 28.15
N GLN A 157 23.83 33.01 28.95
CA GLN A 157 23.34 31.74 29.47
C GLN A 157 23.05 31.83 30.97
N ALA A 158 22.23 30.91 31.50
CA ALA A 158 21.84 30.92 32.91
C ALA A 158 23.02 30.78 33.91
N CYS A 159 24.18 30.30 33.44
CA CYS A 159 25.41 30.19 34.22
C CYS A 159 26.28 31.47 34.20
N GLY A 160 25.90 32.50 33.45
CA GLY A 160 26.65 33.76 33.29
C GLY A 160 27.57 33.81 32.07
N ASP A 161 27.77 32.69 31.38
CA ASP A 161 28.56 32.61 30.14
C ASP A 161 27.85 33.27 28.94
N ILE A 162 28.63 33.71 27.94
CA ILE A 162 28.14 34.18 26.64
C ILE A 162 28.70 33.26 25.54
N GLY A 163 27.81 32.62 24.78
CA GLY A 163 28.20 31.71 23.71
C GLY A 163 27.05 30.90 23.11
N PRO A 164 27.32 29.98 22.16
CA PRO A 164 26.32 29.13 21.54
C PRO A 164 25.74 28.13 22.54
N GLY A 165 24.48 27.71 22.36
CA GLY A 165 23.83 26.70 23.20
C GLY A 165 22.48 27.12 23.76
N ARG A 166 22.02 28.35 23.49
CA ARG A 166 20.67 28.77 23.87
C ARG A 166 19.65 28.13 22.94
N MET A 167 18.52 27.69 23.48
CA MET A 167 17.37 27.33 22.65
C MET A 167 16.93 28.55 21.85
N LEU A 168 16.71 28.36 20.54
CA LEU A 168 16.11 29.37 19.65
C LEU A 168 14.83 29.97 20.25
N ASP A 169 14.50 31.19 19.82
CA ASP A 169 13.26 31.84 20.24
C ASP A 169 12.03 31.06 19.75
N PRO A 170 10.96 30.93 20.57
CA PRO A 170 9.74 30.23 20.17
C PRO A 170 9.15 30.72 18.85
N LEU A 171 9.18 32.03 18.55
CA LEU A 171 8.65 32.54 17.28
C LEU A 171 9.50 32.11 16.10
N THR A 172 10.83 32.10 16.25
CA THR A 172 11.74 31.55 15.23
C THR A 172 11.44 30.09 14.93
N LEU A 173 11.20 29.27 15.97
CA LEU A 173 10.83 27.86 15.78
C LEU A 173 9.49 27.69 15.07
N VAL A 174 8.52 28.57 15.35
CA VAL A 174 7.23 28.58 14.66
C VAL A 174 7.40 28.94 13.19
N ASP A 175 8.24 29.94 12.88
CA ASP A 175 8.52 30.34 11.50
C ASP A 175 9.24 29.20 10.74
N MET A 176 10.20 28.52 11.36
CA MET A 176 10.85 27.34 10.78
C MET A 176 9.86 26.19 10.54
N ALA A 177 8.91 25.96 11.45
CA ALA A 177 7.85 24.97 11.24
C ALA A 177 6.92 25.38 10.09
N VAL A 178 6.56 26.66 9.97
CA VAL A 178 5.76 27.18 8.85
C VAL A 178 6.50 27.03 7.53
N GLU A 179 7.80 27.33 7.50
CA GLU A 179 8.65 27.16 6.32
C GLU A 179 8.75 25.68 5.92
N HIS A 180 8.93 24.78 6.89
CA HIS A 180 8.95 23.33 6.64
C HIS A 180 7.69 22.82 5.94
N PHE A 181 6.52 23.37 6.32
CA PHE A 181 5.23 23.03 5.70
C PHE A 181 4.82 23.96 4.56
N SER A 182 5.67 24.92 4.19
CA SER A 182 5.35 25.84 3.10
C SER A 182 5.38 25.11 1.77
N VAL A 183 4.41 25.43 0.90
CA VAL A 183 4.30 24.79 -0.40
C VAL A 183 5.51 25.17 -1.24
N VAL A 184 6.28 24.17 -1.67
CA VAL A 184 7.39 24.35 -2.61
C VAL A 184 6.85 24.98 -3.90
N LYS A 185 7.30 26.18 -4.24
CA LYS A 185 6.93 26.90 -5.47
C LYS A 185 7.83 26.54 -6.65
N ASP A 186 8.24 25.29 -6.74
CA ASP A 186 9.18 24.81 -7.75
C ASP A 186 8.60 24.83 -9.17
N LEU A 187 7.28 24.94 -9.33
CA LEU A 187 6.64 25.03 -10.65
C LEU A 187 6.37 26.46 -11.11
N GLN A 188 6.85 27.49 -10.41
CA GLN A 188 6.52 28.90 -10.69
C GLN A 188 6.86 29.43 -12.09
N HIS A 189 7.75 28.74 -12.80
CA HIS A 189 8.19 29.09 -14.15
C HIS A 189 7.50 28.24 -15.23
N LEU A 190 6.54 27.38 -14.85
CA LEU A 190 5.90 26.43 -15.75
C LEU A 190 4.47 26.85 -16.14
N ASN A 191 4.18 26.82 -17.45
CA ASN A 191 2.82 26.86 -18.00
C ASN A 191 2.30 25.43 -18.13
N VAL A 192 1.20 25.11 -17.45
CA VAL A 192 0.62 23.76 -17.43
C VAL A 192 -0.82 23.81 -17.91
N MET A 193 -1.13 23.05 -18.98
CA MET A 193 -2.49 22.92 -19.50
C MET A 193 -3.06 21.54 -19.17
N ILE A 194 -4.29 21.51 -18.65
CA ILE A 194 -4.95 20.30 -18.17
C ILE A 194 -6.35 20.24 -18.80
N THR A 195 -6.75 19.07 -19.32
CA THR A 195 -8.16 18.85 -19.71
C THR A 195 -8.92 18.10 -18.61
N ALA A 196 -10.18 18.44 -18.33
CA ALA A 196 -10.98 17.77 -17.31
C ALA A 196 -12.46 17.61 -17.72
N GLY A 197 -13.18 16.74 -17.02
CA GLY A 197 -14.62 16.52 -17.24
C GLY A 197 -14.95 15.66 -18.47
N PRO A 198 -16.25 15.41 -18.74
CA PRO A 198 -16.72 14.70 -19.92
C PRO A 198 -16.96 15.64 -21.11
N THR A 199 -17.07 15.13 -22.33
CA THR A 199 -17.69 15.88 -23.44
C THR A 199 -19.12 15.41 -23.68
N ARG A 200 -19.98 16.30 -24.18
CA ARG A 200 -21.39 16.03 -24.49
C ARG A 200 -21.64 16.20 -25.98
N GLU A 201 -21.82 15.09 -26.68
CA GLU A 201 -22.07 15.04 -28.12
C GLU A 201 -23.59 15.04 -28.37
N ARG A 202 -24.13 16.17 -28.82
CA ARG A 202 -25.58 16.33 -29.03
C ARG A 202 -26.09 15.42 -30.15
N LEU A 203 -27.27 14.86 -29.92
CA LEU A 203 -28.07 14.17 -30.92
C LEU A 203 -29.18 15.09 -31.47
N ASP A 204 -29.75 15.88 -30.55
CA ASP A 204 -30.77 16.89 -30.79
C ASP A 204 -30.66 17.98 -29.68
N PRO A 205 -31.53 19.01 -29.61
CA PRO A 205 -31.43 20.05 -28.58
C PRO A 205 -31.62 19.52 -27.14
N VAL A 206 -32.20 18.34 -26.96
CA VAL A 206 -32.60 17.76 -25.67
C VAL A 206 -31.67 16.63 -25.23
N ARG A 207 -31.14 15.83 -26.17
CA ARG A 207 -30.40 14.60 -25.92
C ARG A 207 -28.95 14.71 -26.39
N TYR A 208 -28.06 14.06 -25.67
CA TYR A 208 -26.64 13.96 -25.99
C TYR A 208 -26.06 12.64 -25.49
N ILE A 209 -24.92 12.25 -26.07
CA ILE A 209 -24.07 11.15 -25.61
C ILE A 209 -22.93 11.75 -24.81
N THR A 210 -22.58 11.14 -23.68
CA THR A 210 -21.51 11.60 -22.78
C THR A 210 -20.81 10.42 -22.14
N ASN A 211 -19.61 10.66 -21.63
CA ASN A 211 -18.88 9.73 -20.76
C ASN A 211 -19.16 10.02 -19.28
N ASP A 212 -19.03 9.00 -18.42
CA ASP A 212 -19.15 9.11 -16.96
C ASP A 212 -17.88 9.67 -16.33
N SER A 213 -17.68 10.99 -16.44
CA SER A 213 -16.57 11.68 -15.79
C SER A 213 -17.05 12.76 -14.84
N SER A 214 -16.60 12.69 -13.59
CA SER A 214 -16.86 13.71 -12.58
C SER A 214 -15.95 14.94 -12.67
N GLY A 215 -14.88 14.88 -13.48
CA GLY A 215 -13.86 15.92 -13.60
C GLY A 215 -12.94 16.10 -12.39
N LYS A 216 -13.26 15.51 -11.23
CA LYS A 216 -12.55 15.73 -9.94
C LYS A 216 -11.02 15.55 -10.04
N MET A 217 -10.56 14.56 -10.79
CA MET A 217 -9.14 14.28 -10.95
C MET A 217 -8.40 15.44 -11.64
N GLY A 218 -8.91 15.92 -12.78
CA GLY A 218 -8.28 17.04 -13.50
C GLY A 218 -8.29 18.33 -12.68
N PHE A 219 -9.37 18.58 -11.93
CA PHE A 219 -9.47 19.74 -11.02
C PHE A 219 -8.48 19.64 -9.86
N ALA A 220 -8.27 18.47 -9.27
CA ALA A 220 -7.30 18.26 -8.20
C ALA A 220 -5.86 18.46 -8.68
N ILE A 221 -5.52 17.97 -9.88
CA ILE A 221 -4.20 18.17 -10.48
C ILE A 221 -3.97 19.66 -10.78
N ALA A 222 -4.99 20.37 -11.29
CA ALA A 222 -4.91 21.81 -11.53
C ALA A 222 -4.67 22.59 -10.24
N ALA A 223 -5.39 22.27 -9.16
CA ALA A 223 -5.21 22.89 -7.86
C ALA A 223 -3.79 22.66 -7.30
N ALA A 224 -3.28 21.42 -7.40
CA ALA A 224 -1.95 21.07 -6.90
C ALA A 224 -0.82 21.75 -7.68
N ALA A 225 -0.94 21.84 -9.01
CA ALA A 225 0.03 22.54 -9.85
C ALA A 225 0.06 24.04 -9.55
N ALA A 226 -1.12 24.67 -9.43
CA ALA A 226 -1.23 26.09 -9.07
C ALA A 226 -0.69 26.38 -7.67
N ALA A 227 -0.93 25.50 -6.69
CA ALA A 227 -0.39 25.63 -5.35
C ALA A 227 1.15 25.64 -5.32
N ARG A 228 1.79 24.90 -6.23
CA ARG A 228 3.25 24.88 -6.44
C ARG A 228 3.76 25.99 -7.37
N GLY A 229 2.90 26.96 -7.70
CA GLY A 229 3.26 28.17 -8.44
C GLY A 229 3.05 28.13 -9.95
N ALA A 230 2.65 26.99 -10.55
CA ALA A 230 2.47 26.91 -12.00
C ALA A 230 1.40 27.87 -12.53
N ASN A 231 1.59 28.38 -13.74
CA ASN A 231 0.56 29.09 -14.49
C ASN A 231 -0.36 28.05 -15.16
N VAL A 232 -1.52 27.79 -14.56
CA VAL A 232 -2.39 26.67 -14.95
C VAL A 232 -3.55 27.11 -15.84
N THR A 233 -3.70 26.47 -17.00
CA THR A 233 -4.89 26.54 -17.86
C THR A 233 -5.69 25.25 -17.77
N LEU A 234 -6.94 25.30 -17.34
CA LEU A 234 -7.84 24.14 -17.22
C LEU A 234 -8.94 24.20 -18.27
N ILE A 235 -8.92 23.31 -19.26
CA ILE A 235 -9.99 23.17 -20.25
C ILE A 235 -10.97 22.11 -19.75
N SER A 236 -12.14 22.55 -19.32
CA SER A 236 -13.13 21.69 -18.66
C SER A 236 -14.34 21.43 -19.55
N GLY A 237 -14.67 20.17 -19.72
CA GLY A 237 -16.00 19.73 -20.12
C GLY A 237 -17.06 20.00 -19.03
N PRO A 238 -18.35 19.72 -19.28
CA PRO A 238 -19.44 20.11 -18.39
C PRO A 238 -19.41 19.39 -17.03
N VAL A 239 -19.04 20.10 -15.97
CA VAL A 239 -19.05 19.64 -14.57
C VAL A 239 -19.45 20.76 -13.60
N ASN A 240 -20.00 20.38 -12.44
CA ASN A 240 -20.38 21.32 -11.37
C ASN A 240 -19.29 21.38 -10.27
N LEU A 241 -18.06 21.73 -10.65
CA LEU A 241 -16.94 21.91 -9.73
C LEU A 241 -16.49 23.38 -9.71
N PRO A 242 -16.18 23.97 -8.54
CA PRO A 242 -15.63 25.31 -8.48
C PRO A 242 -14.24 25.37 -9.11
N THR A 243 -13.90 26.48 -9.74
CA THR A 243 -12.57 26.72 -10.28
C THR A 243 -11.56 26.84 -9.12
N PRO A 244 -10.47 26.05 -9.11
CA PRO A 244 -9.44 26.20 -8.08
C PRO A 244 -8.81 27.59 -8.11
N ALA A 245 -8.32 28.04 -6.96
CA ALA A 245 -7.62 29.31 -6.86
C ALA A 245 -6.44 29.35 -7.85
N TRP A 246 -6.29 30.45 -8.57
CA TRP A 246 -5.12 30.74 -9.43
C TRP A 246 -5.03 29.81 -10.66
N VAL A 247 -6.15 29.20 -11.04
CA VAL A 247 -6.33 28.42 -12.27
C VAL A 247 -7.18 29.20 -13.25
N ASN A 248 -6.73 29.34 -14.51
CA ASN A 248 -7.53 29.89 -15.60
C ASN A 248 -8.39 28.80 -16.25
N ARG A 249 -9.70 28.81 -16.01
CA ARG A 249 -10.64 27.81 -16.55
C ARG A 249 -11.25 28.25 -17.88
N ILE A 250 -11.33 27.33 -18.83
CA ILE A 250 -12.03 27.47 -20.11
C ILE A 250 -13.07 26.36 -20.19
N ASP A 251 -14.34 26.73 -20.28
CA ASP A 251 -15.44 25.77 -20.42
C ASP A 251 -15.69 25.42 -21.88
N VAL A 252 -15.86 24.12 -22.13
CA VAL A 252 -16.20 23.53 -23.44
C VAL A 252 -17.30 22.50 -23.25
N THR A 253 -18.06 22.24 -24.30
CA THR A 253 -19.16 21.25 -24.28
C THR A 253 -18.80 20.00 -25.09
N THR A 254 -18.29 20.18 -26.30
CA THR A 254 -18.07 19.09 -27.26
C THR A 254 -16.60 18.69 -27.37
N ALA A 255 -16.33 17.49 -27.89
CA ALA A 255 -14.96 17.05 -28.19
C ALA A 255 -14.27 17.96 -29.22
N LEU A 256 -15.02 18.52 -30.18
CA LEU A 256 -14.49 19.47 -31.17
C LEU A 256 -14.07 20.78 -30.52
N GLU A 257 -14.91 21.37 -29.67
CA GLU A 257 -14.57 22.58 -28.91
C GLU A 257 -13.37 22.34 -27.99
N MET A 258 -13.32 21.19 -27.32
CA MET A 258 -12.17 20.84 -26.48
C MET A 258 -10.88 20.73 -27.31
N ASN A 259 -10.93 20.05 -28.46
CA ASN A 259 -9.80 19.93 -29.35
C ASN A 259 -9.33 21.31 -29.84
N GLU A 260 -10.25 22.16 -30.31
CA GLU A 260 -9.91 23.51 -30.76
C GLU A 260 -9.27 24.34 -29.64
N ALA A 261 -9.86 24.32 -28.44
CA ALA A 261 -9.36 25.08 -27.29
C ALA A 261 -7.94 24.64 -26.90
N VAL A 262 -7.66 23.33 -26.95
CA VAL A 262 -6.35 22.73 -26.70
C VAL A 262 -5.35 23.11 -27.77
N GLN A 263 -5.65 22.86 -29.05
CA GLN A 263 -4.72 23.10 -30.16
C GLN A 263 -4.32 24.57 -30.26
N LYS A 264 -5.26 25.49 -30.02
CA LYS A 264 -5.00 26.94 -30.03
C LYS A 264 -3.98 27.39 -28.97
N ARG A 265 -3.77 26.62 -27.92
CA ARG A 265 -2.96 27.02 -26.74
C ARG A 265 -1.77 26.12 -26.47
N ALA A 266 -1.70 24.94 -27.09
CA ALA A 266 -0.70 23.91 -26.79
C ALA A 266 0.75 24.39 -26.94
N VAL A 267 1.06 25.17 -27.99
CA VAL A 267 2.43 25.63 -28.32
C VAL A 267 3.04 26.53 -27.24
N GLY A 268 2.23 27.18 -26.40
CA GLY A 268 2.70 28.06 -25.31
C GLY A 268 2.82 27.37 -23.94
N GLN A 269 2.58 26.06 -23.87
CA GLN A 269 2.58 25.29 -22.63
C GLN A 269 3.89 24.53 -22.48
N HIS A 270 4.36 24.35 -21.24
CA HIS A 270 5.48 23.46 -20.96
C HIS A 270 5.01 22.02 -20.73
N ILE A 271 3.82 21.85 -20.14
CA ILE A 271 3.23 20.54 -19.84
C ILE A 271 1.76 20.52 -20.28
N PHE A 272 1.34 19.44 -20.91
CA PHE A 272 -0.05 19.14 -21.24
C PHE A 272 -0.49 17.83 -20.57
N ILE A 273 -1.59 17.85 -19.82
CA ILE A 273 -2.13 16.67 -19.12
C ILE A 273 -3.57 16.41 -19.61
N GLY A 274 -3.73 15.36 -20.40
CA GLY A 274 -5.02 14.89 -20.90
C GLY A 274 -5.78 14.05 -19.87
N CYS A 275 -6.62 14.68 -19.05
CA CYS A 275 -7.44 14.01 -18.02
C CYS A 275 -8.94 13.94 -18.35
N ALA A 276 -9.42 14.68 -19.34
CA ALA A 276 -10.81 14.67 -19.76
C ALA A 276 -11.24 13.32 -20.36
N ALA A 277 -12.50 12.95 -20.15
CA ALA A 277 -13.11 11.79 -20.79
C ALA A 277 -13.78 12.25 -22.10
N VAL A 278 -12.98 12.41 -23.14
CA VAL A 278 -13.44 12.84 -24.47
C VAL A 278 -14.21 11.70 -25.15
N ALA A 279 -15.38 11.99 -25.71
CA ALA A 279 -16.17 11.01 -26.46
C ALA A 279 -15.49 10.66 -27.80
N ASP A 280 -15.31 9.37 -28.07
CA ASP A 280 -14.65 8.87 -29.29
C ASP A 280 -15.44 9.14 -30.58
N TYR A 281 -16.76 9.25 -30.46
CA TYR A 281 -17.67 9.44 -31.59
C TYR A 281 -18.73 10.50 -31.28
N ARG A 282 -19.18 11.21 -32.32
CA ARG A 282 -20.30 12.14 -32.30
C ARG A 282 -21.33 11.76 -33.37
N ALA A 283 -22.55 12.30 -33.30
CA ALA A 283 -23.53 12.13 -34.37
C ALA A 283 -23.02 12.76 -35.68
N ALA A 284 -23.24 12.08 -36.81
CA ALA A 284 -22.88 12.59 -38.13
C ALA A 284 -23.70 13.84 -38.48
N VAL A 285 -24.96 13.88 -38.05
CA VAL A 285 -25.89 15.00 -38.20
C VAL A 285 -26.58 15.18 -36.85
N VAL A 286 -26.56 16.40 -36.33
CA VAL A 286 -27.32 16.79 -35.13
C VAL A 286 -28.67 17.32 -35.62
N ALA A 287 -29.78 16.81 -35.07
CA ALA A 287 -31.11 17.28 -35.45
C ALA A 287 -31.37 18.68 -34.85
N ASP A 288 -32.00 19.57 -35.63
CA ASP A 288 -32.38 20.91 -35.17
C ASP A 288 -33.56 20.88 -34.18
N GLU A 289 -34.38 19.82 -34.25
CA GLU A 289 -35.51 19.58 -33.36
C GLU A 289 -35.36 18.27 -32.59
N LYS A 290 -36.07 18.16 -31.46
CA LYS A 290 -36.13 16.91 -30.67
C LYS A 290 -36.57 15.76 -31.56
N ILE A 291 -35.77 14.71 -31.64
CA ILE A 291 -36.08 13.54 -32.46
C ILE A 291 -37.39 12.91 -31.96
N LYS A 292 -38.41 12.94 -32.82
CA LYS A 292 -39.75 12.42 -32.53
C LYS A 292 -39.70 10.90 -32.34
N LYS A 293 -40.57 10.37 -31.48
CA LYS A 293 -40.72 8.92 -31.32
C LYS A 293 -41.32 8.35 -32.62
N GLN A 294 -40.54 7.56 -33.36
CA GLN A 294 -41.01 6.81 -34.53
C GLN A 294 -40.54 5.37 -34.40
N GLY A 295 -41.48 4.43 -34.28
CA GLY A 295 -41.18 3.01 -34.07
C GLY A 295 -40.52 2.68 -32.73
N ASP A 296 -40.11 1.42 -32.58
CA ASP A 296 -39.47 0.89 -31.37
C ASP A 296 -37.93 1.03 -31.38
N GLU A 297 -37.33 1.36 -32.53
CA GLU A 297 -35.88 1.44 -32.71
C GLU A 297 -35.44 2.80 -33.28
N ILE A 298 -34.27 3.28 -32.84
CA ILE A 298 -33.62 4.48 -33.38
C ILE A 298 -32.22 4.13 -33.89
N THR A 299 -31.91 4.50 -35.13
CA THR A 299 -30.56 4.36 -35.70
C THR A 299 -29.90 5.72 -35.81
N ILE A 300 -28.72 5.87 -35.20
CA ILE A 300 -27.92 7.10 -35.23
C ILE A 300 -26.59 6.80 -35.91
N LYS A 301 -26.31 7.49 -37.03
CA LYS A 301 -25.02 7.39 -37.69
C LYS A 301 -23.99 8.21 -36.92
N MET A 302 -22.89 7.57 -36.52
CA MET A 302 -21.83 8.19 -35.73
C MET A 302 -20.56 8.40 -36.57
N VAL A 303 -19.81 9.46 -36.28
CA VAL A 303 -18.51 9.79 -36.88
C VAL A 303 -17.45 9.99 -35.80
N LYS A 304 -16.21 9.62 -36.08
CA LYS A 304 -15.11 9.68 -35.11
C LYS A 304 -14.75 11.13 -34.75
N ASN A 305 -14.48 11.39 -33.47
CA ASN A 305 -13.93 12.64 -32.98
C ASN A 305 -12.40 12.68 -33.09
N PRO A 306 -11.80 13.88 -33.14
CA PRO A 306 -10.35 14.03 -33.11
C PRO A 306 -9.77 13.53 -31.79
N ASP A 307 -8.62 12.87 -31.86
CA ASP A 307 -7.85 12.51 -30.67
C ASP A 307 -7.05 13.73 -30.20
N VAL A 308 -7.55 14.37 -29.14
CA VAL A 308 -6.97 15.59 -28.56
C VAL A 308 -5.53 15.37 -28.11
N VAL A 309 -5.24 14.23 -27.47
CA VAL A 309 -3.91 13.93 -26.92
C VAL A 309 -2.93 13.62 -28.05
N ALA A 310 -3.34 12.81 -29.02
CA ALA A 310 -2.52 12.52 -30.19
C ALA A 310 -2.26 13.78 -31.02
N GLY A 311 -3.25 14.68 -31.14
CA GLY A 311 -3.09 15.95 -31.83
C GLY A 311 -1.99 16.82 -31.20
N VAL A 312 -1.97 16.96 -29.87
CA VAL A 312 -0.89 17.68 -29.17
C VAL A 312 0.45 16.95 -29.30
N ALA A 313 0.45 15.62 -29.19
CA ALA A 313 1.66 14.81 -29.28
C ALA A 313 2.32 14.85 -30.67
N ALA A 314 1.53 15.12 -31.72
CA ALA A 314 1.98 15.22 -33.10
C ALA A 314 2.58 16.59 -33.48
N LEU A 315 2.52 17.60 -32.60
CA LEU A 315 3.14 18.91 -32.86
C LEU A 315 4.66 18.75 -33.05
N SER A 316 5.19 19.29 -34.16
CA SER A 316 6.63 19.25 -34.47
C SER A 316 7.42 20.38 -33.81
N GLU A 317 6.77 21.53 -33.56
CA GLU A 317 7.38 22.72 -32.95
C GLU A 317 6.59 23.16 -31.72
N GLY A 318 7.30 23.61 -30.67
CA GLY A 318 6.70 24.07 -29.42
C GLY A 318 5.84 23.03 -28.71
N ARG A 319 6.10 21.73 -28.93
CA ARG A 319 5.33 20.64 -28.33
C ARG A 319 5.56 20.60 -26.81
N PRO A 320 4.50 20.68 -25.98
CA PRO A 320 4.63 20.51 -24.53
C PRO A 320 4.99 19.08 -24.15
N TYR A 321 5.43 18.86 -22.91
CA TYR A 321 5.51 17.53 -22.34
C TYR A 321 4.10 16.95 -22.16
N VAL A 322 3.77 15.87 -22.88
CA VAL A 322 2.41 15.32 -22.95
C VAL A 322 2.24 14.14 -21.98
N VAL A 323 1.20 14.21 -21.15
CA VAL A 323 0.76 13.13 -20.26
C VAL A 323 -0.67 12.74 -20.66
N GLY A 324 -0.88 11.48 -21.00
CA GLY A 324 -2.20 10.93 -21.34
C GLY A 324 -2.74 10.02 -20.24
N ARG A 325 -4.07 9.94 -20.13
CA ARG A 325 -4.77 8.94 -19.33
C ARG A 325 -5.47 7.94 -20.25
N GLU A 326 -5.45 6.67 -19.85
CA GLU A 326 -6.31 5.63 -20.43
C GLU A 326 -7.25 5.08 -19.34
N THR A 327 -8.47 4.71 -19.71
CA THR A 327 -9.39 3.98 -18.83
C THR A 327 -9.67 2.64 -19.48
N LYS A 328 -9.33 1.53 -18.81
CA LYS A 328 -9.60 0.16 -19.30
C LYS A 328 -10.71 -0.48 -18.47
N SER A 329 -11.75 -0.98 -19.13
CA SER A 329 -12.82 -1.79 -18.51
C SER A 329 -12.62 -3.27 -18.84
N TYR A 330 -11.77 -3.95 -18.07
CA TYR A 330 -11.84 -5.41 -18.00
C TYR A 330 -12.71 -5.79 -16.80
N ARG A 331 -13.59 -6.79 -16.98
CA ARG A 331 -14.31 -7.44 -15.88
C ARG A 331 -13.29 -8.24 -15.06
N LEU A 332 -12.55 -7.54 -14.20
CA LEU A 332 -11.58 -8.09 -13.26
C LEU A 332 -12.22 -8.08 -11.87
N SER A 333 -12.21 -9.26 -11.25
CA SER A 333 -12.36 -9.47 -9.80
C SER A 333 -11.79 -8.29 -9.03
N VAL A 334 -12.55 -7.80 -8.05
CA VAL A 334 -12.24 -6.64 -7.20
C VAL A 334 -10.87 -6.78 -6.56
N LYS A 335 -9.86 -6.28 -7.26
CA LYS A 335 -8.61 -5.73 -6.75
C LYS A 335 -8.59 -4.30 -7.24
N HIS A 336 -8.67 -3.37 -6.29
CA HIS A 336 -8.36 -1.94 -6.41
C HIS A 336 -8.06 -1.45 -7.84
N SER A 337 -9.06 -0.82 -8.47
CA SER A 337 -8.85 -0.03 -9.68
C SER A 337 -8.02 1.20 -9.32
N LEU A 338 -6.70 1.05 -9.39
CA LEU A 338 -5.75 2.16 -9.44
C LEU A 338 -5.77 2.71 -10.87
N ALA A 339 -6.03 4.01 -10.99
CA ALA A 339 -5.83 4.74 -12.23
C ALA A 339 -4.40 4.49 -12.72
N THR A 340 -4.25 3.80 -13.84
CA THR A 340 -2.95 3.60 -14.48
C THR A 340 -2.64 4.86 -15.28
N PHE A 341 -1.79 5.73 -14.73
CA PHE A 341 -1.15 6.78 -15.52
C PHE A 341 -0.15 6.12 -16.45
N TYR A 342 -0.33 6.29 -17.76
CA TYR A 342 0.72 5.92 -18.70
C TYR A 342 1.74 7.04 -18.71
N TRP A 343 2.95 6.69 -18.31
CA TRP A 343 4.13 7.47 -18.64
C TRP A 343 4.48 7.18 -20.10
N THR A 344 3.77 7.79 -21.04
CA THR A 344 4.27 7.86 -22.40
C THR A 344 5.42 8.88 -22.43
N ARG A 345 6.61 8.40 -22.04
CA ARG A 345 7.75 8.68 -22.90
C ARG A 345 7.45 7.99 -24.23
N SER A 346 6.61 8.64 -25.06
CA SER A 346 6.88 8.63 -26.48
C SER A 346 8.12 9.50 -26.69
N LEU A 347 9.25 9.04 -26.11
CA LEU A 347 10.46 9.08 -26.90
C LEU A 347 10.08 8.30 -28.17
N PRO A 348 10.36 8.78 -29.38
CA PRO A 348 10.53 7.83 -30.47
C PRO A 348 11.41 6.74 -29.88
N ALA A 349 11.01 5.46 -29.96
CA ALA A 349 11.82 4.37 -29.45
C ALA A 349 13.24 4.67 -29.90
N MET A 350 14.11 5.11 -28.98
CA MET A 350 15.48 5.41 -29.34
C MET A 350 16.01 4.02 -29.61
N MET A 351 16.02 3.64 -30.89
CA MET A 351 16.53 2.36 -31.31
C MET A 351 18.00 2.37 -30.93
N LYS A 352 18.29 1.71 -29.83
CA LYS A 352 19.65 1.53 -29.36
C LYS A 352 20.32 0.64 -30.40
N LYS A 353 21.36 1.18 -31.03
CA LYS A 353 22.17 0.40 -31.96
C LYS A 353 22.98 -0.59 -31.14
N ILE A 354 22.86 -1.86 -31.47
CA ILE A 354 23.65 -2.96 -30.91
C ILE A 354 24.58 -3.43 -32.02
N ASP A 355 25.86 -3.61 -31.69
CA ASP A 355 26.83 -4.09 -32.66
C ASP A 355 26.61 -5.59 -32.90
N VAL A 356 26.50 -5.96 -34.17
CA VAL A 356 26.32 -7.35 -34.61
C VAL A 356 27.42 -7.69 -35.61
N LYS A 357 28.13 -8.78 -35.36
CA LYS A 357 29.13 -9.34 -36.27
C LYS A 357 28.56 -10.58 -36.93
N ILE A 358 28.51 -10.57 -38.26
CA ILE A 358 28.16 -11.74 -39.08
C ILE A 358 29.38 -12.65 -39.13
N LEU A 359 29.22 -13.89 -38.66
CA LEU A 359 30.27 -14.91 -38.64
C LEU A 359 30.14 -15.88 -39.83
N ASP A 360 28.91 -16.09 -40.31
CA ASP A 360 28.62 -16.87 -41.50
C ASP A 360 27.99 -15.96 -42.58
N PRO A 361 28.59 -15.83 -43.77
CA PRO A 361 28.13 -14.90 -44.81
C PRO A 361 26.73 -15.22 -45.35
N ARG A 362 26.19 -16.42 -45.11
CA ARG A 362 24.81 -16.76 -45.44
C ARG A 362 23.81 -15.93 -44.63
N VAL A 363 24.17 -15.47 -43.43
CA VAL A 363 23.34 -14.59 -42.62
C VAL A 363 23.41 -13.16 -43.18
N GLY A 364 22.25 -12.60 -43.50
CA GLY A 364 22.07 -11.36 -44.25
C GLY A 364 21.92 -11.56 -45.77
N GLN A 365 22.26 -12.74 -46.31
CA GLN A 365 22.13 -13.05 -47.74
C GLN A 365 21.06 -14.12 -48.01
N GLN A 366 21.25 -15.34 -47.49
CA GLN A 366 20.32 -16.46 -47.61
C GLN A 366 19.35 -16.53 -46.42
N PHE A 367 19.84 -16.22 -45.21
CA PHE A 367 19.04 -16.14 -44.00
C PHE A 367 18.88 -14.67 -43.60
N PRO A 368 17.67 -14.15 -43.38
CA PRO A 368 17.50 -12.75 -43.01
C PRO A 368 18.11 -12.47 -41.63
N LEU A 369 18.62 -11.25 -41.45
CA LEU A 369 19.02 -10.77 -40.12
C LEU A 369 17.83 -10.79 -39.16
N PRO A 370 18.05 -10.98 -37.85
CA PRO A 370 16.98 -10.89 -36.86
C PRO A 370 16.34 -9.51 -36.88
N THR A 371 15.02 -9.44 -37.09
CA THR A 371 14.23 -8.20 -37.13
C THR A 371 12.96 -8.34 -36.32
N TYR A 372 12.47 -7.23 -35.78
CA TYR A 372 11.15 -7.19 -35.13
C TYR A 372 10.06 -7.39 -36.18
N ALA A 373 9.20 -8.40 -35.99
CA ALA A 373 8.18 -8.76 -36.98
C ALA A 373 7.07 -7.70 -37.12
N THR A 374 6.77 -6.98 -36.03
CA THR A 374 5.79 -5.89 -35.97
C THR A 374 6.29 -4.80 -35.03
N SER A 375 5.69 -3.61 -35.09
CA SER A 375 6.00 -2.50 -34.17
C SER A 375 5.77 -2.82 -32.68
N GLY A 376 4.98 -3.85 -32.37
CA GLY A 376 4.74 -4.34 -31.01
C GLY A 376 5.54 -5.59 -30.63
N SER A 377 6.40 -6.09 -31.51
CA SER A 377 7.20 -7.30 -31.25
C SER A 377 8.34 -7.00 -30.28
N ALA A 378 8.43 -7.75 -29.19
CA ALA A 378 9.53 -7.64 -28.23
C ALA A 378 10.73 -8.54 -28.57
N GLY A 379 10.50 -9.61 -29.34
CA GLY A 379 11.50 -10.63 -29.69
C GLY A 379 12.00 -10.54 -31.13
N LEU A 380 13.26 -10.93 -31.32
CA LEU A 380 13.96 -11.09 -32.60
C LEU A 380 14.16 -12.58 -32.87
N ASP A 381 13.58 -13.12 -33.95
CA ASP A 381 13.72 -14.55 -34.29
C ASP A 381 15.20 -14.89 -34.61
N LEU A 382 15.75 -15.89 -33.92
CA LEU A 382 17.06 -16.49 -34.19
C LEU A 382 16.90 -17.76 -35.04
N ARG A 383 17.81 -17.93 -36.01
CA ARG A 383 17.76 -19.02 -36.99
C ARG A 383 18.93 -19.96 -36.86
N ALA A 384 18.72 -21.23 -37.21
CA ALA A 384 19.77 -22.24 -37.26
C ALA A 384 20.65 -22.03 -38.50
N CYS A 385 21.92 -21.71 -38.30
CA CYS A 385 22.90 -21.56 -39.39
C CYS A 385 23.61 -22.90 -39.62
N LEU A 386 22.91 -23.82 -40.28
CA LEU A 386 23.36 -25.20 -40.51
C LEU A 386 23.75 -25.42 -41.97
N ASP A 387 24.67 -26.33 -42.21
CA ASP A 387 25.01 -26.80 -43.56
C ASP A 387 23.97 -27.79 -44.07
N ASP A 388 23.59 -28.76 -43.24
CA ASP A 388 22.59 -29.78 -43.52
C ASP A 388 21.53 -29.84 -42.42
N ALA A 389 20.36 -30.42 -42.74
CA ALA A 389 19.30 -30.64 -41.78
C ALA A 389 19.76 -31.56 -40.62
N VAL A 390 19.40 -31.21 -39.40
CA VAL A 390 19.75 -31.97 -38.20
C VAL A 390 18.51 -32.64 -37.63
N GLU A 391 18.52 -33.97 -37.55
CA GLU A 391 17.47 -34.73 -36.85
C GLU A 391 17.73 -34.73 -35.34
N LEU A 392 16.73 -34.30 -34.58
CA LEU A 392 16.74 -34.26 -33.11
C LEU A 392 15.81 -35.33 -32.56
N ALA A 393 16.38 -36.46 -32.15
CA ALA A 393 15.64 -37.58 -31.56
C ALA A 393 14.96 -37.19 -30.22
N PRO A 394 13.89 -37.89 -29.81
CA PRO A 394 13.26 -37.69 -28.50
C PRO A 394 14.28 -37.78 -27.35
N GLY A 395 14.26 -36.79 -26.45
CA GLY A 395 15.19 -36.68 -25.32
C GLY A 395 16.57 -36.12 -25.68
N ALA A 396 16.93 -36.00 -26.96
CA ALA A 396 18.23 -35.50 -27.38
C ALA A 396 18.34 -33.97 -27.27
N THR A 397 19.55 -33.50 -26.96
CA THR A 397 19.90 -32.08 -26.89
C THR A 397 21.07 -31.79 -27.82
N THR A 398 20.98 -30.74 -28.63
CA THR A 398 22.03 -30.32 -29.57
C THR A 398 22.24 -28.81 -29.48
N LEU A 399 23.48 -28.36 -29.62
CA LEU A 399 23.83 -26.95 -29.65
C LEU A 399 23.95 -26.47 -31.10
N LEU A 400 23.15 -25.50 -31.52
CA LEU A 400 23.10 -25.02 -32.90
C LEU A 400 23.69 -23.60 -33.03
N PRO A 401 24.53 -23.34 -34.03
CA PRO A 401 25.04 -22.00 -34.31
C PRO A 401 23.99 -21.13 -34.97
N THR A 402 24.05 -19.81 -34.73
CA THR A 402 23.22 -18.82 -35.42
C THR A 402 23.96 -18.07 -36.52
N GLY A 403 25.29 -18.21 -36.62
CA GLY A 403 26.13 -17.45 -37.54
C GLY A 403 26.30 -15.97 -37.15
N LEU A 404 25.91 -15.59 -35.93
CA LEU A 404 25.95 -14.22 -35.42
C LEU A 404 26.72 -14.15 -34.10
N ALA A 405 27.48 -13.07 -33.92
CA ALA A 405 27.95 -12.60 -32.62
C ALA A 405 27.37 -11.21 -32.36
N ILE A 406 27.07 -10.89 -31.10
CA ILE A 406 26.56 -9.58 -30.70
C ILE A 406 27.44 -9.00 -29.60
N HIS A 407 27.54 -7.68 -29.56
CA HIS A 407 28.20 -6.94 -28.48
C HIS A 407 27.26 -5.81 -28.03
N ILE A 408 26.75 -5.92 -26.81
CA ILE A 408 25.74 -4.99 -26.27
C ILE A 408 26.42 -3.73 -25.73
N ALA A 409 27.63 -3.85 -25.17
CA ALA A 409 28.50 -2.76 -24.72
C ALA A 409 27.87 -1.80 -23.69
N ASP A 410 26.78 -2.20 -23.04
CA ASP A 410 26.11 -1.42 -22.00
C ASP A 410 25.69 -2.33 -20.86
N ALA A 411 26.32 -2.14 -19.69
CA ALA A 411 26.10 -2.93 -18.48
C ALA A 411 24.68 -2.80 -17.91
N SER A 412 23.89 -1.80 -18.34
CA SER A 412 22.47 -1.67 -17.97
C SER A 412 21.52 -2.51 -18.82
N LEU A 413 22.05 -3.24 -19.81
CA LEU A 413 21.26 -4.04 -20.75
C LEU A 413 21.86 -5.44 -20.94
N ALA A 414 21.00 -6.45 -20.97
CA ALA A 414 21.36 -7.81 -21.39
C ALA A 414 20.37 -8.29 -22.46
N ALA A 415 20.68 -9.41 -23.11
CA ALA A 415 19.73 -10.10 -23.97
C ALA A 415 19.43 -11.50 -23.42
N VAL A 416 18.19 -11.94 -23.57
CA VAL A 416 17.76 -13.30 -23.22
C VAL A 416 17.28 -14.06 -24.45
N ILE A 417 17.76 -15.28 -24.61
CA ILE A 417 17.30 -16.24 -25.60
C ILE A 417 16.15 -17.04 -24.98
N LEU A 418 14.98 -16.97 -25.61
CA LEU A 418 13.74 -17.61 -25.16
C LEU A 418 13.28 -18.65 -26.19
N PRO A 419 12.61 -19.73 -25.73
CA PRO A 419 12.03 -20.70 -26.62
C PRO A 419 10.89 -20.06 -27.44
N ARG A 420 10.69 -20.57 -28.65
CA ARG A 420 9.50 -20.24 -29.45
C ARG A 420 8.33 -21.11 -28.99
N SER A 421 7.26 -20.47 -28.51
CA SER A 421 6.07 -21.17 -28.00
C SER A 421 5.46 -22.14 -29.02
N GLY A 422 5.46 -21.78 -30.31
CA GLY A 422 4.97 -22.64 -31.38
C GLY A 422 5.77 -23.94 -31.53
N LEU A 423 7.10 -23.87 -31.46
CA LEU A 423 7.97 -25.04 -31.60
C LEU A 423 7.85 -25.95 -30.36
N GLY A 424 7.84 -25.34 -29.18
CA GLY A 424 7.69 -26.04 -27.91
C GLY A 424 6.32 -26.69 -27.72
N HIS A 425 5.24 -26.06 -28.16
CA HIS A 425 3.88 -26.60 -28.03
C HIS A 425 3.55 -27.65 -29.10
N LYS A 426 3.94 -27.43 -30.37
CA LYS A 426 3.56 -28.30 -31.48
C LYS A 426 4.47 -29.51 -31.64
N HIS A 427 5.76 -29.34 -31.39
CA HIS A 427 6.79 -30.35 -31.70
C HIS A 427 7.61 -30.77 -30.48
N GLY A 428 7.35 -30.17 -29.30
CA GLY A 428 8.12 -30.49 -28.10
C GLY A 428 9.56 -29.99 -28.13
N VAL A 429 9.97 -29.15 -29.09
CA VAL A 429 11.33 -28.62 -29.14
C VAL A 429 11.42 -27.32 -28.35
N VAL A 430 12.25 -27.32 -27.31
CA VAL A 430 12.47 -26.21 -26.38
C VAL A 430 13.95 -25.89 -26.25
N LEU A 431 14.31 -24.86 -25.49
CA LEU A 431 15.70 -24.61 -25.14
C LEU A 431 16.17 -25.58 -24.05
N GLY A 432 17.31 -26.25 -24.24
CA GLY A 432 17.88 -27.18 -23.27
C GLY A 432 18.26 -26.50 -21.95
N ASN A 433 18.63 -25.22 -21.99
CA ASN A 433 18.93 -24.39 -20.82
C ASN A 433 17.74 -23.55 -20.34
N LEU A 434 16.54 -23.74 -20.91
CA LEU A 434 15.31 -22.96 -20.69
C LEU A 434 15.39 -21.49 -21.11
N VAL A 435 16.36 -20.73 -20.58
CA VAL A 435 16.65 -19.33 -20.92
C VAL A 435 18.16 -19.16 -21.05
N GLY A 436 18.62 -18.59 -22.17
CA GLY A 436 20.03 -18.20 -22.33
C GLY A 436 20.22 -16.73 -22.00
N LEU A 437 21.13 -16.38 -21.10
CA LEU A 437 21.52 -14.98 -20.84
C LEU A 437 22.72 -14.62 -21.72
N ILE A 438 22.70 -13.43 -22.30
CA ILE A 438 23.82 -12.83 -23.02
C ILE A 438 24.19 -11.55 -22.27
N ASP A 439 25.34 -11.61 -21.61
CA ASP A 439 25.90 -10.49 -20.86
C ASP A 439 26.40 -9.38 -21.79
N SER A 440 26.52 -8.17 -21.25
CA SER A 440 26.78 -6.98 -22.06
C SER A 440 28.16 -6.98 -22.75
N ASP A 441 29.12 -7.69 -22.15
CA ASP A 441 30.51 -7.84 -22.54
C ASP A 441 30.79 -9.15 -23.31
N TYR A 442 29.77 -9.99 -23.52
CA TYR A 442 29.90 -11.17 -24.36
C TYR A 442 30.09 -10.76 -25.83
N GLN A 443 31.03 -11.42 -26.52
CA GLN A 443 31.37 -11.15 -27.94
C GLN A 443 31.47 -12.43 -28.78
N GLY A 444 31.12 -13.59 -28.20
CA GLY A 444 31.18 -14.88 -28.87
C GLY A 444 30.01 -15.12 -29.82
N GLN A 445 30.08 -16.23 -30.56
CA GLN A 445 28.95 -16.67 -31.39
C GLN A 445 27.75 -17.04 -30.52
N LEU A 446 26.57 -16.55 -30.89
CA LEU A 446 25.32 -16.96 -30.26
C LEU A 446 24.99 -18.41 -30.66
N MET A 447 24.95 -19.26 -29.65
CA MET A 447 24.61 -20.67 -29.77
C MET A 447 23.25 -20.93 -29.10
N VAL A 448 22.44 -21.79 -29.70
CA VAL A 448 21.10 -22.15 -29.21
C VAL A 448 21.08 -23.63 -28.87
N SER A 449 20.95 -23.95 -27.57
CA SER A 449 20.79 -25.33 -27.11
C SER A 449 19.34 -25.74 -27.30
N VAL A 450 19.07 -26.66 -28.22
CA VAL A 450 17.71 -27.18 -28.48
C VAL A 450 17.57 -28.57 -27.86
N TRP A 451 16.44 -28.80 -27.20
CA TRP A 451 16.08 -30.07 -26.57
C TRP A 451 14.72 -30.53 -27.08
N ASN A 452 14.66 -31.77 -27.54
CA ASN A 452 13.39 -32.42 -27.88
C ASN A 452 12.81 -33.10 -26.63
N ARG A 453 11.80 -32.47 -26.02
CA ARG A 453 10.99 -33.07 -24.92
C ARG A 453 9.73 -33.79 -25.43
N GLY A 454 9.57 -33.92 -26.75
CA GLY A 454 8.49 -34.64 -27.40
C GLY A 454 8.73 -36.16 -27.42
N GLN A 455 7.84 -36.87 -28.11
CA GLN A 455 7.93 -38.33 -28.32
C GLN A 455 8.35 -38.69 -29.75
N ASP A 456 8.32 -37.73 -30.68
CA ASP A 456 8.67 -37.90 -32.09
C ASP A 456 9.99 -37.18 -32.40
N SER A 457 10.76 -37.70 -33.35
CA SER A 457 11.92 -36.98 -33.90
C SER A 457 11.48 -35.66 -34.55
N PHE A 458 12.30 -34.62 -34.40
CA PHE A 458 12.10 -33.34 -35.09
C PHE A 458 13.32 -33.00 -35.93
N THR A 459 13.13 -32.70 -37.21
CA THR A 459 14.23 -32.29 -38.10
C THR A 459 14.29 -30.78 -38.22
N ILE A 460 15.42 -30.19 -37.84
CA ILE A 460 15.67 -28.76 -37.94
C ILE A 460 16.34 -28.47 -39.28
N GLN A 461 15.69 -27.63 -40.09
CA GLN A 461 16.18 -27.26 -41.41
C GLN A 461 17.17 -26.08 -41.34
N PRO A 462 18.14 -25.97 -42.28
CA PRO A 462 18.95 -24.75 -42.44
C PRO A 462 18.08 -23.50 -42.55
N GLY A 463 18.38 -22.48 -41.74
CA GLY A 463 17.63 -21.22 -41.68
C GLY A 463 16.32 -21.26 -40.90
N GLU A 464 15.97 -22.40 -40.29
CA GLU A 464 14.75 -22.53 -39.50
C GLU A 464 14.81 -21.69 -38.22
N ARG A 465 13.67 -21.14 -37.80
CA ARG A 465 13.56 -20.30 -36.60
C ARG A 465 13.49 -21.17 -35.34
N ILE A 466 14.57 -21.17 -34.58
CA ILE A 466 14.76 -22.09 -33.44
C ILE A 466 14.55 -21.42 -32.08
N ALA A 467 14.80 -20.11 -31.97
CA ALA A 467 14.63 -19.35 -30.73
C ALA A 467 14.26 -17.90 -31.04
N GLN A 468 14.05 -17.10 -30.00
CA GLN A 468 13.88 -15.66 -30.12
C GLN A 468 14.69 -14.94 -29.04
N MET A 469 15.24 -13.79 -29.37
CA MET A 469 16.04 -12.97 -28.45
C MET A 469 15.26 -11.72 -28.02
N VAL A 470 15.30 -11.39 -26.73
CA VAL A 470 14.67 -10.18 -26.16
C VAL A 470 15.72 -9.41 -25.37
N PHE A 471 15.80 -8.09 -25.56
CA PHE A 471 16.64 -7.23 -24.72
C PHE A 471 15.91 -6.85 -23.43
N VAL A 472 16.58 -6.97 -22.30
CA VAL A 472 16.03 -6.68 -20.96
C VAL A 472 16.94 -5.72 -20.20
N PRO A 473 16.40 -4.76 -19.44
CA PRO A 473 17.19 -3.93 -18.55
C PRO A 473 17.78 -4.77 -17.41
N VAL A 474 19.00 -4.44 -16.99
CA VAL A 474 19.72 -5.10 -15.91
C VAL A 474 19.95 -4.11 -14.78
N VAL A 475 19.74 -4.57 -13.54
CA VAL A 475 20.14 -3.87 -12.32
C VAL A 475 21.27 -4.67 -11.69
N GLN A 476 22.43 -4.04 -11.51
CA GLN A 476 23.51 -4.62 -10.71
C GLN A 476 23.18 -4.38 -9.23
N ALA A 477 23.14 -5.46 -8.45
CA ALA A 477 22.83 -5.41 -7.02
C ALA A 477 24.07 -5.72 -6.20
N GLU A 478 24.24 -4.99 -5.10
CA GLU A 478 25.18 -5.32 -4.03
C GLU A 478 24.42 -6.03 -2.92
N PHE A 479 24.95 -7.15 -2.42
CA PHE A 479 24.31 -7.90 -1.35
C PHE A 479 24.68 -7.31 0.00
N ASN A 480 23.68 -6.87 0.76
CA ASN A 480 23.83 -6.63 2.19
C ASN A 480 23.60 -7.94 2.95
N LEU A 481 24.65 -8.47 3.59
CA LEU A 481 24.57 -9.68 4.41
C LEU A 481 23.87 -9.33 5.73
N VAL A 482 22.72 -9.95 5.98
CA VAL A 482 21.94 -9.80 7.21
C VAL A 482 21.70 -11.17 7.82
N GLU A 483 21.62 -11.25 9.15
CA GLU A 483 21.30 -12.50 9.86
C GLU A 483 19.82 -12.88 9.68
N ASP A 484 18.94 -11.90 9.50
CA ASP A 484 17.50 -12.08 9.29
C ASP A 484 16.92 -10.98 8.36
N PHE A 485 15.79 -11.26 7.72
CA PHE A 485 15.00 -10.29 6.95
C PHE A 485 13.81 -9.78 7.78
N ASP A 486 13.37 -8.54 7.52
CA ASP A 486 12.13 -8.03 8.08
C ASP A 486 10.92 -8.83 7.59
N ALA A 487 9.97 -9.11 8.49
CA ALA A 487 8.77 -9.87 8.17
C ALA A 487 7.92 -9.14 7.12
N SER A 488 7.59 -9.81 6.02
CA SER A 488 6.69 -9.29 4.98
C SER A 488 5.37 -10.06 4.94
N ASP A 489 4.29 -9.40 4.51
CA ASP A 489 2.95 -10.00 4.35
C ASP A 489 2.93 -11.27 3.46
N ARG A 490 3.97 -11.46 2.63
CA ARG A 490 4.09 -12.60 1.72
C ARG A 490 4.73 -13.85 2.36
N GLY A 491 5.58 -13.67 3.38
CA GLY A 491 6.34 -14.76 4.02
C GLY A 491 7.09 -15.67 3.03
N GLU A 492 7.25 -16.95 3.37
CA GLU A 492 7.97 -17.96 2.58
C GLU A 492 7.12 -18.66 1.49
N GLY A 493 6.09 -18.00 0.96
CA GLY A 493 5.09 -18.59 0.05
C GLY A 493 5.57 -19.08 -1.34
N GLY A 494 6.87 -19.26 -1.55
CA GLY A 494 7.47 -19.76 -2.78
C GLY A 494 7.48 -18.77 -3.97
N PHE A 495 8.16 -19.18 -5.04
CA PHE A 495 8.30 -18.39 -6.27
C PHE A 495 7.04 -18.52 -7.16
N GLY A 496 6.10 -17.59 -7.02
CA GLY A 496 4.98 -17.38 -7.94
C GLY A 496 3.58 -17.66 -7.36
N HIS A 497 2.58 -16.89 -7.81
CA HIS A 497 1.17 -17.09 -7.45
C HIS A 497 0.54 -18.11 -8.42
N SER A 498 0.42 -19.37 -8.01
CA SER A 498 -0.32 -20.36 -8.80
C SER A 498 -1.80 -19.99 -8.84
N GLY A 499 -2.24 -19.34 -9.93
CA GLY A 499 -3.60 -18.86 -10.16
C GLY A 499 -4.68 -19.94 -10.32
N ARG A 500 -4.62 -21.04 -9.58
CA ARG A 500 -5.69 -22.03 -9.46
C ARG A 500 -6.29 -21.95 -8.07
N GLN A 501 -7.56 -21.57 -7.99
CA GLN A 501 -8.37 -21.80 -6.79
C GLN A 501 -8.44 -23.31 -6.54
N PRO A 502 -8.06 -23.82 -5.36
CA PRO A 502 -8.18 -25.23 -5.06
C PRO A 502 -9.63 -25.53 -4.68
N GLN A 503 -10.37 -26.18 -5.58
CA GLN A 503 -11.48 -27.04 -5.18
C GLN A 503 -10.92 -28.23 -4.39
N THR A 504 -11.44 -28.41 -3.19
CA THR A 504 -11.67 -29.70 -2.50
C THR A 504 -10.67 -30.84 -2.81
N ARG A 505 -9.61 -30.95 -1.99
CA ARG A 505 -9.20 -32.23 -1.37
C ARG A 505 -8.02 -32.07 -0.39
N ARG A 506 -8.28 -32.52 0.85
CA ARG A 506 -7.34 -33.03 1.87
C ARG A 506 -6.34 -32.02 2.47
N LEU A 507 -6.81 -31.27 3.47
CA LEU A 507 -5.96 -30.84 4.60
C LEU A 507 -5.45 -32.09 5.35
N ARG A 508 -4.28 -32.59 4.96
CA ARG A 508 -3.43 -33.41 5.85
C ARG A 508 -1.93 -33.17 5.68
N ALA A 509 -1.53 -32.20 4.85
CA ALA A 509 -0.13 -31.87 4.62
C ALA A 509 0.06 -30.35 4.53
N ARG A 510 -0.01 -29.67 5.68
CA ARG A 510 0.45 -28.28 5.85
C ARG A 510 0.97 -28.01 7.26
N PHE A 511 1.69 -29.00 7.80
CA PHE A 511 2.46 -28.90 9.05
C PHE A 511 3.84 -29.58 8.97
N GLY A 512 4.33 -29.88 7.75
CA GLY A 512 5.63 -30.49 7.54
C GLY A 512 6.39 -29.78 6.42
N ALA A 513 7.66 -29.47 6.69
CA ALA A 513 8.66 -28.81 5.85
C ALA A 513 8.53 -27.29 5.73
N TYR A 514 9.21 -26.53 6.61
CA TYR A 514 10.60 -26.05 6.51
C TYR A 514 11.03 -25.50 7.90
N LEU A 515 12.26 -25.76 8.33
CA LEU A 515 12.85 -25.40 9.62
C LEU A 515 13.43 -23.98 9.50
N THR A 516 12.92 -22.96 10.19
CA THR A 516 13.22 -22.62 11.59
C THR A 516 11.93 -22.33 12.40
N ARG A 517 11.72 -23.07 13.49
CA ARG A 517 10.45 -23.10 14.26
C ARG A 517 10.32 -21.91 15.21
N ASN A 518 9.27 -21.07 15.07
CA ASN A 518 8.80 -20.24 16.18
C ASN A 518 8.15 -21.16 17.24
N ARG A 519 8.93 -21.57 18.22
CA ARG A 519 8.53 -22.54 19.26
C ARG A 519 7.29 -22.09 20.04
N ARG A 520 7.05 -20.79 20.15
CA ARG A 520 5.88 -20.20 20.84
C ARG A 520 4.57 -20.52 20.11
N GLU A 521 4.58 -20.51 18.78
CA GLU A 521 3.40 -20.84 17.97
C GLU A 521 3.08 -22.33 17.99
N GLU A 522 4.10 -23.19 17.94
CA GLU A 522 3.94 -24.64 18.05
C GLU A 522 3.26 -25.04 19.38
N ILE A 523 3.60 -24.33 20.47
CA ILE A 523 2.97 -24.49 21.79
C ILE A 523 1.50 -24.07 21.76
N LEU A 524 1.17 -22.90 21.20
CA LEU A 524 -0.21 -22.41 21.13
C LEU A 524 -1.09 -23.27 20.22
N GLN A 525 -0.55 -23.75 19.11
CA GLN A 525 -1.23 -24.68 18.21
C GLN A 525 -1.52 -26.01 18.90
N SER A 526 -0.54 -26.55 19.64
CA SER A 526 -0.73 -27.76 20.43
C SER A 526 -1.79 -27.57 21.51
N LEU A 527 -1.80 -26.42 22.20
CA LEU A 527 -2.84 -26.09 23.17
C LEU A 527 -4.23 -25.98 22.53
N ALA A 528 -4.35 -25.33 21.38
CA ALA A 528 -5.61 -25.21 20.64
C ALA A 528 -6.13 -26.59 20.16
N GLN A 529 -5.24 -27.48 19.70
CA GLN A 529 -5.58 -28.85 19.32
C GLN A 529 -6.01 -29.70 20.53
N MET A 530 -5.33 -29.55 21.66
CA MET A 530 -5.74 -30.22 22.91
C MET A 530 -7.14 -29.78 23.34
N LEU A 531 -7.48 -28.50 23.17
CA LEU A 531 -8.82 -27.98 23.42
C LEU A 531 -9.89 -28.50 22.45
N GLU A 532 -9.52 -28.94 21.26
CA GLU A 532 -10.44 -29.57 20.30
C GLU A 532 -10.70 -31.06 20.62
N SER A 533 -9.73 -31.75 21.22
CA SER A 533 -9.90 -33.18 21.57
C SER A 533 -11.00 -33.41 22.62
N SER A 534 -11.49 -34.65 22.76
CA SER A 534 -12.45 -35.03 23.82
C SER A 534 -11.96 -34.67 25.24
N ASP A 535 -10.64 -34.60 25.43
CA ASP A 535 -9.98 -34.19 26.67
C ASP A 535 -10.04 -32.68 26.94
N GLY A 536 -10.45 -31.84 25.99
CA GLY A 536 -10.65 -30.41 26.22
C GLY A 536 -11.87 -30.09 27.11
N SER A 537 -12.66 -31.10 27.46
CA SER A 537 -13.63 -31.07 28.56
C SER A 537 -13.00 -31.27 29.95
N GLN A 538 -11.74 -31.73 29.98
CA GLN A 538 -10.97 -31.98 31.20
C GLN A 538 -9.91 -30.89 31.41
N ARG A 539 -9.39 -30.80 32.63
CA ARG A 539 -8.35 -29.82 32.98
C ARG A 539 -7.05 -30.08 32.21
N ILE A 540 -6.63 -29.14 31.37
CA ILE A 540 -5.33 -29.18 30.70
C ILE A 540 -4.21 -28.99 31.74
N THR A 541 -3.23 -29.88 31.81
CA THR A 541 -2.06 -29.70 32.70
C THR A 541 -0.84 -29.25 31.89
N THR A 542 0.06 -28.50 32.51
CA THR A 542 1.35 -28.08 31.90
C THR A 542 2.19 -29.29 31.51
N ALA A 543 2.18 -30.34 32.33
CA ALA A 543 2.81 -31.63 32.04
C ALA A 543 2.30 -32.25 30.72
N LYS A 544 0.98 -32.30 30.53
CA LYS A 544 0.37 -32.89 29.32
C LYS A 544 0.63 -32.05 28.08
N LEU A 545 0.63 -30.73 28.21
CA LEU A 545 0.99 -29.82 27.11
C LEU A 545 2.46 -29.95 26.73
N ALA A 546 3.38 -29.97 27.71
CA ALA A 546 4.81 -30.14 27.49
C ALA A 546 5.11 -31.48 26.79
N ALA A 547 4.46 -32.57 27.22
CA ALA A 547 4.57 -33.88 26.59
C ALA A 547 4.09 -33.88 25.13
N THR A 548 2.96 -33.21 24.84
CA THR A 548 2.41 -33.10 23.48
C THR A 548 3.35 -32.34 22.53
N VAL A 549 4.00 -31.28 23.03
CA VAL A 549 4.96 -30.45 22.27
C VAL A 549 6.35 -31.09 22.18
N GLY A 550 6.63 -32.13 22.97
CA GLY A 550 7.94 -32.77 23.05
C GLY A 550 9.01 -31.94 23.76
N VAL A 551 8.63 -31.23 24.83
CA VAL A 551 9.52 -30.41 25.66
C VAL A 551 9.35 -30.72 27.15
N SER A 552 10.31 -30.32 27.99
CA SER A 552 10.13 -30.34 29.43
C SER A 552 9.23 -29.19 29.89
N GLU A 553 8.56 -29.33 31.04
CA GLU A 553 7.77 -28.24 31.62
C GLU A 553 8.62 -26.98 31.88
N ALA A 554 9.86 -27.16 32.33
CA ALA A 554 10.80 -26.04 32.52
C ALA A 554 11.13 -25.32 31.21
N ALA A 555 11.19 -26.03 30.06
CA ALA A 555 11.39 -25.42 28.76
C ALA A 555 10.12 -24.70 28.25
N LEU A 556 8.94 -25.24 28.56
CA LEU A 556 7.65 -24.60 28.28
C LEU A 556 7.54 -23.25 29.01
N TYR A 557 7.98 -23.17 30.26
CA TYR A 557 7.97 -21.93 31.06
C TYR A 557 8.88 -20.82 30.53
N ARG A 558 9.88 -21.13 29.70
CA ARG A 558 10.73 -20.12 29.05
C ARG A 558 9.99 -19.35 27.96
N HIS A 559 8.99 -19.98 27.34
CA HIS A 559 8.19 -19.36 26.29
C HIS A 559 6.91 -18.71 26.85
N PHE A 560 6.32 -19.32 27.87
CA PHE A 560 5.14 -18.79 28.55
C PHE A 560 5.33 -18.92 30.06
N PRO A 561 5.45 -17.81 30.80
CA PRO A 561 5.75 -17.85 32.23
C PRO A 561 4.63 -18.47 33.07
N SER A 562 3.43 -18.62 32.51
CA SER A 562 2.31 -19.31 33.15
C SER A 562 1.34 -19.90 32.12
N LYS A 563 0.55 -20.89 32.55
CA LYS A 563 -0.56 -21.43 31.76
C LYS A 563 -1.58 -20.34 31.42
N MET A 564 -1.86 -19.45 32.38
CA MET A 564 -2.73 -18.29 32.16
C MET A 564 -2.25 -17.46 30.97
N LYS A 565 -0.94 -17.20 30.85
CA LYS A 565 -0.37 -16.44 29.72
C LYS A 565 -0.50 -17.14 28.37
N MET A 566 -0.63 -18.47 28.33
CA MET A 566 -0.92 -19.20 27.09
C MET A 566 -2.36 -18.97 26.65
N PHE A 567 -3.32 -19.08 27.59
CA PHE A 567 -4.73 -18.78 27.32
C PHE A 567 -4.93 -17.30 26.95
N ASP A 568 -4.23 -16.38 27.64
CA ASP A 568 -4.18 -14.95 27.34
C ASP A 568 -3.81 -14.70 25.87
N SER A 569 -2.76 -15.37 25.37
CA SER A 569 -2.35 -15.27 23.96
C SER A 569 -3.33 -15.90 22.98
N LEU A 570 -4.04 -16.98 23.35
CA LEU A 570 -5.11 -17.52 22.52
C LEU A 570 -6.32 -16.57 22.46
N ILE A 571 -6.67 -15.92 23.59
CA ILE A 571 -7.74 -14.92 23.65
C ILE A 571 -7.37 -13.70 22.81
N GLU A 572 -6.15 -13.17 22.92
CA GLU A 572 -5.63 -12.09 22.07
C GLU A 572 -5.78 -12.42 20.58
N PHE A 573 -5.39 -13.64 20.18
CA PHE A 573 -5.56 -14.08 18.80
C PHE A 573 -7.03 -14.10 18.33
N ILE A 574 -7.95 -14.53 19.20
CA ILE A 574 -9.40 -14.54 18.92
C ILE A 574 -9.91 -13.10 18.76
N GLU A 575 -9.56 -12.21 19.70
CA GLU A 575 -9.96 -10.80 19.69
C GLU A 575 -9.50 -10.11 18.41
N ASP A 576 -8.20 -10.20 18.10
CA ASP A 576 -7.61 -9.58 16.90
C ASP A 576 -8.23 -10.13 15.63
N SER A 577 -8.44 -11.45 15.57
CA SER A 577 -9.03 -12.13 14.43
C SER A 577 -10.46 -11.68 14.12
N LEU A 578 -11.27 -11.44 15.15
CA LEU A 578 -12.67 -11.05 15.00
C LEU A 578 -12.79 -9.55 14.77
N ILE A 579 -12.20 -8.71 15.63
CA ILE A 579 -12.34 -7.26 15.57
C ILE A 579 -11.74 -6.68 14.28
N THR A 580 -10.57 -7.15 13.86
CA THR A 580 -9.95 -6.67 12.61
C THR A 580 -10.82 -6.96 11.39
N ARG A 581 -11.45 -8.14 11.35
CA ARG A 581 -12.33 -8.54 10.24
C ARG A 581 -13.67 -7.82 10.30
N ILE A 582 -14.22 -7.55 11.49
CA ILE A 582 -15.41 -6.70 11.66
C ILE A 582 -15.11 -5.31 11.08
N ASN A 583 -14.00 -4.68 11.47
CA ASN A 583 -13.62 -3.36 10.95
C ASN A 583 -13.48 -3.34 9.42
N LEU A 584 -12.96 -4.42 8.82
CA LEU A 584 -12.89 -4.57 7.37
C LEU A 584 -14.29 -4.68 6.73
N ILE A 585 -15.20 -5.45 7.33
CA ILE A 585 -16.61 -5.54 6.88
C ILE A 585 -17.27 -4.15 6.91
N LEU A 586 -17.07 -3.38 7.99
CA LEU A 586 -17.62 -2.03 8.12
C LEU A 586 -17.06 -1.07 7.05
N LYS A 587 -15.80 -1.28 6.64
CA LYS A 587 -15.16 -0.48 5.60
C LYS A 587 -15.69 -0.82 4.21
N ASP A 588 -15.83 -2.10 3.89
CA ASP A 588 -16.06 -2.59 2.53
C ASP A 588 -17.56 -2.65 2.18
N GLU A 589 -18.42 -3.07 3.11
CA GLU A 589 -19.86 -3.10 2.92
C GLU A 589 -20.51 -1.82 3.45
N LYS A 590 -21.56 -1.32 2.81
CA LYS A 590 -22.28 -0.09 3.20
C LYS A 590 -23.73 -0.36 3.59
N ASP A 591 -24.34 -1.41 3.08
CA ASP A 591 -25.70 -1.81 3.43
C ASP A 591 -25.77 -2.33 4.88
N THR A 592 -26.72 -1.84 5.66
CA THR A 592 -26.80 -2.14 7.09
C THR A 592 -27.09 -3.62 7.35
N LEU A 593 -28.04 -4.21 6.62
CA LEU A 593 -28.40 -5.62 6.81
C LEU A 593 -27.31 -6.56 6.33
N ALA A 594 -26.64 -6.23 5.23
CA ALA A 594 -25.48 -6.98 4.74
C ALA A 594 -24.31 -6.95 5.75
N ARG A 595 -24.05 -5.80 6.38
CA ARG A 595 -23.05 -5.71 7.46
C ARG A 595 -23.39 -6.60 8.64
N LEU A 596 -24.61 -6.51 9.15
CA LEU A 596 -25.06 -7.34 10.28
C LEU A 596 -24.95 -8.84 9.93
N ARG A 597 -25.37 -9.22 8.72
CA ARG A 597 -25.24 -10.58 8.18
C ARG A 597 -23.80 -11.06 8.18
N LEU A 598 -22.89 -10.25 7.65
CA LEU A 598 -21.48 -10.59 7.53
C LEU A 598 -20.78 -10.68 8.89
N ILE A 599 -21.12 -9.81 9.84
CA ILE A 599 -20.58 -9.86 11.20
C ILE A 599 -21.04 -11.14 11.92
N VAL A 600 -22.32 -11.48 11.85
CA VAL A 600 -22.86 -12.73 12.43
C VAL A 600 -22.20 -13.95 11.79
N LEU A 601 -22.12 -13.99 10.45
CA LEU A 601 -21.47 -15.08 9.73
C LEU A 601 -19.97 -15.21 10.05
N LEU A 602 -19.29 -14.08 10.26
CA LEU A 602 -17.89 -14.06 10.68
C LEU A 602 -17.68 -14.72 12.04
N VAL A 603 -18.49 -14.37 13.04
CA VAL A 603 -18.40 -14.95 14.39
C VAL A 603 -18.67 -16.46 14.35
N LEU A 604 -19.74 -16.87 13.68
CA LEU A 604 -20.10 -18.29 13.54
C LEU A 604 -19.03 -19.08 12.77
N GLY A 605 -18.60 -18.56 11.61
CA GLY A 605 -17.60 -19.21 10.78
C GLY A 605 -16.22 -19.24 11.42
N PHE A 606 -15.87 -18.24 12.25
CA PHE A 606 -14.65 -18.29 13.05
C PHE A 606 -14.70 -19.45 14.04
N GLY A 607 -15.81 -19.60 14.77
CA GLY A 607 -15.96 -20.69 15.73
C GLY A 607 -15.91 -22.06 15.06
N GLU A 608 -16.66 -22.23 13.97
CA GLU A 608 -16.68 -23.48 13.19
C GLU A 608 -15.29 -23.93 12.74
N ARG A 609 -14.48 -23.00 12.22
CA ARG A 609 -13.12 -23.29 11.75
C ARG A 609 -12.11 -23.47 12.88
N ASN A 610 -12.45 -23.10 14.11
CA ASN A 610 -11.56 -23.17 15.27
C ASN A 610 -12.29 -23.82 16.47
N PRO A 611 -12.54 -25.14 16.45
CA PRO A 611 -13.30 -25.84 17.49
C PRO A 611 -12.73 -25.64 18.91
N GLY A 612 -11.41 -25.78 19.07
CA GLY A 612 -10.74 -25.59 20.37
C GLY A 612 -10.85 -24.16 20.90
N LEU A 613 -10.72 -23.15 20.04
CA LEU A 613 -10.92 -21.75 20.41
C LEU A 613 -12.39 -21.43 20.72
N THR A 614 -13.33 -22.18 20.15
CA THR A 614 -14.75 -22.03 20.47
C THR A 614 -15.07 -22.49 21.88
N ARG A 615 -14.34 -23.46 22.44
CA ARG A 615 -14.45 -23.80 23.87
C ARG A 615 -13.97 -22.68 24.78
N ILE A 616 -13.02 -21.85 24.31
CA ILE A 616 -12.61 -20.61 25.02
C ILE A 616 -13.71 -19.56 24.90
N LEU A 617 -14.21 -19.29 23.68
CA LEU A 617 -15.29 -18.32 23.44
C LEU A 617 -16.55 -18.62 24.26
N THR A 618 -16.90 -19.89 24.43
CA THR A 618 -18.09 -20.30 25.19
C THR A 618 -17.80 -20.48 26.69
N GLY A 619 -16.59 -20.18 27.16
CA GLY A 619 -16.18 -20.30 28.56
C GLY A 619 -15.93 -21.73 29.07
N HIS A 620 -16.29 -22.77 28.32
CA HIS A 620 -16.11 -24.17 28.74
C HIS A 620 -14.64 -24.50 29.07
N ALA A 621 -13.69 -24.00 28.27
CA ALA A 621 -12.26 -24.21 28.50
C ALA A 621 -11.69 -23.38 29.65
N LEU A 622 -12.44 -22.39 30.13
CA LEU A 622 -12.01 -21.43 31.16
C LEU A 622 -12.52 -21.80 32.56
N MET A 623 -13.46 -22.75 32.67
CA MET A 623 -14.03 -23.20 33.96
C MET A 623 -12.99 -23.68 34.99
N PHE A 624 -11.80 -24.09 34.54
CA PHE A 624 -10.70 -24.57 35.40
C PHE A 624 -9.55 -23.56 35.54
N GLU A 625 -9.73 -22.36 34.98
CA GLU A 625 -8.77 -21.26 35.01
C GLU A 625 -9.28 -20.12 35.90
N GLN A 626 -8.52 -19.03 35.98
CA GLN A 626 -8.90 -17.86 36.79
C GLN A 626 -10.05 -17.08 36.13
N ASP A 627 -10.97 -16.57 36.94
CA ASP A 627 -12.16 -15.80 36.51
C ASP A 627 -11.82 -14.65 35.55
N ARG A 628 -10.65 -14.04 35.70
CA ARG A 628 -10.15 -12.95 34.84
C ARG A 628 -10.13 -13.31 33.35
N LEU A 629 -9.90 -14.57 32.97
CA LEU A 629 -9.92 -14.97 31.56
C LEU A 629 -11.34 -15.01 31.00
N GLN A 630 -12.32 -15.38 31.83
CA GLN A 630 -13.73 -15.33 31.47
C GLN A 630 -14.18 -13.88 31.27
N ASP A 631 -13.75 -12.96 32.13
CA ASP A 631 -14.03 -11.53 31.99
C ASP A 631 -13.52 -10.96 30.67
N ARG A 632 -12.34 -11.40 30.19
CA ARG A 632 -11.81 -11.00 28.88
C ARG A 632 -12.71 -11.43 27.72
N ILE A 633 -13.23 -12.66 27.77
CA ILE A 633 -14.15 -13.15 26.75
C ILE A 633 -15.48 -12.38 26.81
N ASN A 634 -15.99 -12.07 27.99
CA ASN A 634 -17.17 -11.24 28.15
C ASN A 634 -16.94 -9.84 27.53
N GLN A 635 -15.79 -9.21 27.80
CA GLN A 635 -15.40 -7.92 27.19
C GLN A 635 -15.25 -7.99 25.67
N LEU A 636 -14.85 -9.14 25.10
CA LEU A 636 -14.85 -9.34 23.65
C LEU A 636 -16.29 -9.36 23.10
N PHE A 637 -17.21 -10.12 23.72
CA PHE A 637 -18.60 -10.16 23.29
C PHE A 637 -19.28 -8.79 23.44
N GLU A 638 -19.02 -8.05 24.53
CA GLU A 638 -19.48 -6.66 24.70
C GLU A 638 -18.97 -5.76 23.57
N ARG A 639 -17.70 -5.86 23.19
CA ARG A 639 -17.14 -5.10 22.05
C ARG A 639 -17.83 -5.45 20.73
N ILE A 640 -18.10 -6.73 20.48
CA ILE A 640 -18.84 -7.17 19.28
C ILE A 640 -20.27 -6.62 19.30
N GLU A 641 -20.95 -6.65 20.45
CA GLU A 641 -22.28 -6.09 20.62
C GLU A 641 -22.32 -4.59 20.34
N VAL A 642 -21.34 -3.84 20.86
CA VAL A 642 -21.19 -2.41 20.59
C VAL A 642 -21.02 -2.14 19.10
N GLN A 643 -20.25 -2.96 18.37
CA GLN A 643 -20.11 -2.84 16.91
C GLN A 643 -21.43 -3.11 16.19
N LEU A 644 -22.16 -4.16 16.56
CA LEU A 644 -23.49 -4.46 16.00
C LEU A 644 -24.47 -3.29 16.24
N ARG A 645 -24.51 -2.76 17.46
CA ARG A 645 -25.35 -1.61 17.84
C ARG A 645 -24.98 -0.36 17.06
N GLN A 646 -23.68 -0.10 16.85
CA GLN A 646 -23.22 1.02 16.04
C GLN A 646 -23.68 0.90 14.59
N VAL A 647 -23.55 -0.28 13.99
CA VAL A 647 -24.07 -0.54 12.63
C VAL A 647 -25.56 -0.23 12.54
N MET A 648 -26.33 -0.65 13.54
CA MET A 648 -27.77 -0.40 13.57
C MET A 648 -28.12 1.09 13.69
N ARG A 649 -27.41 1.84 14.54
CA ARG A 649 -27.60 3.30 14.69
C ARG A 649 -27.28 4.09 13.42
N GLU A 650 -26.30 3.62 12.64
CA GLU A 650 -25.94 4.25 11.37
C GLU A 650 -27.06 4.13 10.31
N LYS A 651 -28.01 3.19 10.45
CA LYS A 651 -29.10 2.96 9.50
C LYS A 651 -29.87 4.24 9.20
N LYS A 652 -30.31 4.97 10.24
CA LYS A 652 -31.09 6.23 10.07
C LYS A 652 -30.35 7.27 9.23
N MET A 653 -29.03 7.39 9.42
CA MET A 653 -28.22 8.34 8.66
C MET A 653 -27.98 7.89 7.21
N ARG A 654 -27.92 6.58 6.96
CA ARG A 654 -27.57 6.01 5.65
C ARG A 654 -28.77 5.78 4.76
N GLU A 655 -29.87 5.32 5.35
CA GLU A 655 -31.05 4.79 4.67
C GLU A 655 -32.30 5.66 4.93
N GLY A 656 -32.19 6.70 5.77
CA GLY A 656 -33.24 7.68 6.04
C GLY A 656 -34.18 7.32 7.19
N GLU A 657 -34.29 6.03 7.52
CA GLU A 657 -35.10 5.52 8.63
C GLU A 657 -34.30 4.58 9.54
N GLY A 658 -34.61 4.63 10.84
CA GLY A 658 -33.97 3.77 11.85
C GLY A 658 -34.63 2.40 11.95
N PHE A 659 -34.33 1.70 13.03
CA PHE A 659 -35.11 0.55 13.46
C PHE A 659 -36.30 1.00 14.32
N SER A 660 -37.39 0.22 14.28
CA SER A 660 -38.61 0.46 15.07
C SER A 660 -38.41 0.06 16.55
N THR A 661 -37.53 -0.90 16.78
CA THR A 661 -37.16 -1.47 18.08
C THR A 661 -35.82 -0.93 18.55
N ASP A 662 -35.61 -0.88 19.87
CA ASP A 662 -34.36 -0.45 20.49
C ASP A 662 -33.13 -1.22 19.95
N GLU A 663 -32.10 -0.49 19.50
CA GLU A 663 -30.94 -1.10 18.86
C GLU A 663 -30.07 -1.91 19.83
N ALA A 664 -30.10 -1.64 21.13
CA ALA A 664 -29.37 -2.46 22.11
C ALA A 664 -30.07 -3.82 22.28
N LEU A 665 -31.41 -3.84 22.31
CA LEU A 665 -32.16 -5.10 22.31
C LEU A 665 -31.88 -5.92 21.04
N LEU A 666 -31.91 -5.30 19.86
CA LEU A 666 -31.62 -5.99 18.60
C LEU A 666 -30.18 -6.52 18.52
N ALA A 667 -29.20 -5.75 18.99
CA ALA A 667 -27.80 -6.18 19.04
C ALA A 667 -27.60 -7.37 19.98
N SER A 668 -28.17 -7.30 21.19
CA SER A 668 -28.11 -8.39 22.18
C SER A 668 -28.76 -9.68 21.66
N GLN A 669 -29.86 -9.58 20.91
CA GLN A 669 -30.53 -10.72 20.28
C GLN A 669 -29.66 -11.40 19.20
N LEU A 670 -28.99 -10.64 18.34
CA LEU A 670 -28.05 -11.20 17.35
C LEU A 670 -26.84 -11.86 18.03
N LEU A 671 -26.37 -11.29 19.13
CA LEU A 671 -25.28 -11.86 19.92
C LEU A 671 -25.70 -13.18 20.58
N ALA A 672 -26.88 -13.20 21.21
CA ALA A 672 -27.46 -14.39 21.81
C ALA A 672 -27.64 -15.53 20.79
N PHE A 673 -28.02 -15.20 19.54
CA PHE A 673 -28.04 -16.17 18.46
C PHE A 673 -26.64 -16.76 18.19
N CYS A 674 -25.61 -15.90 18.09
CA CYS A 674 -24.23 -16.35 17.89
C CYS A 674 -23.77 -17.26 19.02
N GLU A 675 -23.91 -16.82 20.27
CA GLU A 675 -23.53 -17.58 21.45
C GLU A 675 -24.29 -18.92 21.56
N GLY A 676 -25.59 -18.91 21.25
CA GLY A 676 -26.41 -20.12 21.23
C GLY A 676 -25.91 -21.16 20.21
N MET A 677 -25.56 -20.72 19.00
CA MET A 677 -25.01 -21.59 17.96
C MET A 677 -23.62 -22.12 18.33
N LEU A 678 -22.74 -21.27 18.87
CA LEU A 678 -21.41 -21.67 19.32
C LEU A 678 -21.48 -22.64 20.53
N SER A 679 -22.37 -22.39 21.47
CA SER A 679 -22.61 -23.26 22.62
C SER A 679 -23.19 -24.61 22.20
N ARG A 680 -24.14 -24.61 21.25
CA ARG A 680 -24.69 -25.84 20.65
C ARG A 680 -23.59 -26.64 19.92
N PHE A 681 -22.72 -25.96 19.17
CA PHE A 681 -21.59 -26.58 18.49
C PHE A 681 -20.67 -27.29 19.50
N VAL A 682 -20.26 -26.61 20.58
CA VAL A 682 -19.42 -27.20 21.63
C VAL A 682 -20.10 -28.36 22.35
N ARG A 683 -21.37 -28.21 22.77
CA ARG A 683 -22.12 -29.26 23.49
C ARG A 683 -22.42 -30.50 22.65
N SER A 684 -22.43 -30.34 21.33
CA SER A 684 -22.61 -31.45 20.39
C SER A 684 -21.31 -32.14 19.99
N ASP A 685 -20.20 -31.83 20.67
CA ASP A 685 -18.84 -32.24 20.30
C ASP A 685 -18.54 -31.92 18.84
N PHE A 686 -18.80 -30.67 18.47
CA PHE A 686 -18.53 -30.10 17.15
C PHE A 686 -19.32 -30.73 16.00
N ARG A 687 -20.41 -31.44 16.30
CA ARG A 687 -21.25 -32.09 15.29
C ARG A 687 -22.20 -31.13 14.58
N TYR A 688 -22.78 -30.16 15.29
CA TYR A 688 -23.71 -29.19 14.71
C TYR A 688 -22.96 -27.92 14.33
N LEU A 689 -22.65 -27.74 13.04
CA LEU A 689 -21.79 -26.64 12.62
C LEU A 689 -22.53 -25.30 12.78
N PRO A 690 -21.89 -24.26 13.34
CA PRO A 690 -22.51 -22.95 13.53
C PRO A 690 -23.06 -22.31 12.26
N THR A 691 -22.46 -22.57 11.10
CA THR A 691 -22.91 -22.01 9.81
C THR A 691 -23.86 -22.91 9.03
N ASP A 692 -24.20 -24.10 9.54
CA ASP A 692 -25.17 -24.99 8.90
C ASP A 692 -26.52 -24.29 8.69
N ASP A 693 -27.00 -24.32 7.45
CA ASP A 693 -28.22 -23.67 6.98
C ASP A 693 -28.28 -22.15 7.23
N PHE A 694 -27.13 -21.46 7.34
CA PHE A 694 -27.11 -20.03 7.65
C PHE A 694 -27.91 -19.19 6.65
N ASP A 695 -27.88 -19.53 5.36
CA ASP A 695 -28.66 -18.83 4.32
C ASP A 695 -30.17 -18.96 4.52
N THR A 696 -30.62 -20.07 5.11
CA THR A 696 -32.02 -20.32 5.47
C THR A 696 -32.38 -19.67 6.81
N ARG A 697 -31.45 -19.65 7.78
CA ARG A 697 -31.65 -19.07 9.11
C ARG A 697 -31.63 -17.54 9.10
N TRP A 698 -30.77 -16.94 8.29
CA TRP A 698 -30.57 -15.48 8.27
C TRP A 698 -31.87 -14.72 8.00
N PRO A 699 -32.71 -15.06 7.00
CA PRO A 699 -34.00 -14.39 6.83
C PRO A 699 -34.91 -14.44 8.07
N LEU A 700 -34.90 -15.56 8.83
CA LEU A 700 -35.70 -15.70 10.07
C LEU A 700 -35.17 -14.81 11.20
N ILE A 701 -33.87 -14.58 11.23
CA ILE A 701 -33.21 -13.70 12.20
C ILE A 701 -33.41 -12.24 11.79
N ALA A 702 -33.19 -11.93 10.51
CA ALA A 702 -33.36 -10.60 9.95
C ALA A 702 -34.82 -10.13 10.01
N ALA A 703 -35.80 -11.04 9.98
CA ALA A 703 -37.21 -10.71 10.20
C ALA A 703 -37.48 -10.07 11.57
N GLN A 704 -36.60 -10.24 12.56
CA GLN A 704 -36.69 -9.60 13.87
C GLN A 704 -36.12 -8.17 13.87
N LEU A 705 -35.45 -7.78 12.79
CA LEU A 705 -34.88 -6.44 12.59
C LEU A 705 -35.86 -5.50 11.87
N TYR A 706 -37.04 -5.96 11.49
CA TYR A 706 -38.12 -5.14 10.93
C TYR A 706 -39.23 -5.04 11.96
#